data_AF-A0A8S1NJT1-F1
#
_entry.id   AF-A0A8S1NJT1-F1
#
_cell.length_a   1.000
_cell.length_b   1.000
_cell.length_c   1.000
_cell.angle_alpha   90.00
_cell.angle_beta   90.00
_cell.angle_gamma   90.00
#
_symmetry.space_group_name_H-M   'P 1'
#
loop_
_entity.id
_entity.type
_entity.pdbx_description
1 polymer ?
#
loop_
_entity_poly.entity_id
_entity_poly.type
_entity_poly.pdbx_seq_one_letter_code
_entity_poly.pdbx_strand_id
1 'polypeptide(L)'
;MKKFLVAQKSIGFVRSIREIFDEEYNEHAQEYDEILQTIKNSQQQFTDTNFPPQSSSLSLSELPKSWKKLTWKRANEIFEDFDIFSGCIEPSDIKQGILGDCYFLCALSVIAEKCELVKRLFHNSEVSQYGLYAVWLNINGEWTSVVIDDYFPCTDNLPAFSRANGLWVMLLEKAYAKVYGSYLNIEGGNPAIAMRDLTGAPYENKESGSAQEFWEYCEQNHAQGFLLTAYTKEAELINHENELGLLAGHAYAILKLANVLDQNNKLCRIMQMRNPWGRVEWKGDWCDSSNKWTEQTKQQYSVEDNDDGIFWMSIEDFRTFFAGIGVCKIKNDYIYNSIQCQLNEQNNCIIHLDMVEDSHIYISFNQNDNRFHLNQIGDYRYSFVRIIVSELVNDTLKYISGIYRADRNVVVEQNLKKGQYLVFIELQWQYPQIQIISTLSTYASKKAKLKRINGLDYLNSIRNIIKDYSDNNVNKLKEINYLDQYNKNIFKRIGIVDGYLFLHYQNQTFDSILQEVIHFSDTIGYVPISPLQSNSFQKDGSLKIQFTSPPQSIVIILLSQVRSSIGKCQYTQQSQSQIICIPQKHDQYDNNQFILKQLNLSQMQLVGRHKLNVKYYYQAHLQTRFKNQNIIKIFEPQPENIELTSLETSIFYYFHDFLSEIWEPFIFYIIMLNLLLIMILNNHRTHLAQISNLLLFISQILSGQKQKKSIIRIMSKAQFISIFLEIIIRLLSFECQYFTLPPNQMTVLYKFLLIITIFLNFLLFVCILKFLIHYETIETEIFNPMQIRLNNYLKKLSSI
;
A
#
# COMPACT_ATOMS: atom_id res chain seq x y z
N MET A 1 30.11 22.89 -36.91
CA MET A 1 28.82 23.51 -36.54
C MET A 1 27.58 22.72 -36.98
N LYS A 2 27.27 22.52 -38.28
CA LYS A 2 26.08 21.73 -38.69
C LYS A 2 26.09 20.28 -38.15
N LYS A 3 27.25 19.60 -38.10
CA LYS A 3 27.39 18.28 -37.46
C LYS A 3 27.29 18.32 -35.92
N PHE A 4 27.61 19.45 -35.30
CA PHE A 4 27.51 19.68 -33.85
C PHE A 4 26.04 19.93 -33.44
N LEU A 5 25.29 20.66 -34.26
CA LEU A 5 23.84 20.88 -34.13
C LEU A 5 23.00 19.63 -34.44
N VAL A 6 23.49 18.72 -35.30
CA VAL A 6 22.82 17.44 -35.55
C VAL A 6 23.04 16.47 -34.38
N ALA A 7 24.21 16.48 -33.72
CA ALA A 7 24.45 15.70 -32.51
C ALA A 7 23.59 16.16 -31.31
N GLN A 8 23.34 17.48 -31.18
CA GLN A 8 22.38 18.01 -30.20
C GLN A 8 20.92 17.68 -30.49
N LYS A 9 20.55 17.30 -31.73
CA LYS A 9 19.19 16.86 -32.05
C LYS A 9 18.96 15.37 -31.77
N SER A 10 20.02 14.56 -31.72
CA SER A 10 19.96 13.13 -31.37
C SER A 10 20.09 12.87 -29.87
N ILE A 11 20.63 13.82 -29.11
CA ILE A 11 20.60 13.82 -27.64
C ILE A 11 19.36 14.62 -27.28
N GLY A 12 18.25 13.95 -26.98
CA GLY A 12 17.04 14.62 -26.51
C GLY A 12 17.41 15.56 -25.37
N PHE A 13 17.24 16.87 -25.58
CA PHE A 13 17.63 17.92 -24.64
C PHE A 13 16.89 17.66 -23.32
N VAL A 14 17.57 17.06 -22.34
CA VAL A 14 17.01 16.88 -21.01
C VAL A 14 17.04 18.26 -20.37
N ARG A 15 15.85 18.83 -20.14
CA ARG A 15 15.76 20.12 -19.47
C ARG A 15 16.38 20.04 -18.09
N SER A 16 17.22 21.02 -17.76
CA SER A 16 17.66 21.23 -16.37
C SER A 16 16.44 21.51 -15.49
N ILE A 17 16.53 21.29 -14.16
CA ILE A 17 15.45 21.67 -13.24
C ILE A 17 15.13 23.18 -13.37
N ARG A 18 16.16 24.00 -13.66
CA ARG A 18 16.03 25.42 -14.03
C ARG A 18 15.12 25.67 -15.24
N GLU A 19 15.19 24.84 -16.26
CA GLU A 19 14.36 24.94 -17.49
C GLU A 19 13.00 24.22 -17.37
N ILE A 20 12.82 23.43 -16.32
CA ILE A 20 11.51 22.86 -15.94
C ILE A 20 10.67 23.93 -15.26
N PHE A 21 11.28 24.87 -14.53
CA PHE A 21 10.61 25.94 -13.79
C PHE A 21 11.08 27.34 -14.22
N ASP A 22 10.35 27.99 -15.14
CA ASP A 22 10.69 29.37 -15.52
C ASP A 22 10.47 30.39 -14.37
N GLU A 23 9.53 30.14 -13.44
CA GLU A 23 9.15 31.10 -12.37
C GLU A 23 9.31 30.55 -10.94
N GLU A 24 8.93 29.29 -10.66
CA GLU A 24 9.03 28.67 -9.32
C GLU A 24 10.46 28.31 -8.90
N TYR A 25 11.41 28.28 -9.84
CA TYR A 25 12.83 28.05 -9.55
C TYR A 25 13.41 29.08 -8.57
N ASN A 26 12.91 30.31 -8.62
CA ASN A 26 13.51 31.43 -7.89
C ASN A 26 13.25 31.39 -6.38
N GLU A 27 12.12 30.87 -5.89
CA GLU A 27 11.84 30.86 -4.44
C GLU A 27 12.60 29.73 -3.72
N HIS A 28 12.70 28.54 -4.33
CA HIS A 28 13.39 27.40 -3.70
C HIS A 28 14.93 27.47 -3.82
N ALA A 29 15.47 28.24 -4.77
CA ALA A 29 16.91 28.47 -4.88
C ALA A 29 17.43 29.55 -3.90
N GLN A 30 16.54 30.41 -3.36
CA GLN A 30 16.92 31.53 -2.49
C GLN A 30 17.71 31.07 -1.26
N GLU A 31 17.28 29.99 -0.60
CA GLU A 31 17.97 29.50 0.62
C GLU A 31 19.45 29.20 0.34
N TYR A 32 19.77 28.54 -0.77
CA TYR A 32 21.16 28.24 -1.14
C TYR A 32 21.97 29.52 -1.36
N ASP A 33 21.42 30.46 -2.12
CA ASP A 33 22.12 31.71 -2.47
C ASP A 33 22.32 32.62 -1.25
N GLU A 34 21.32 32.71 -0.36
CA GLU A 34 21.39 33.46 0.90
C GLU A 34 22.46 32.89 1.85
N ILE A 35 22.48 31.56 2.00
CA ILE A 35 23.49 30.86 2.80
C ILE A 35 24.88 31.07 2.19
N LEU A 36 25.01 30.92 0.87
CA LEU A 36 26.28 31.11 0.16
C LEU A 36 26.84 32.53 0.34
N GLN A 37 25.99 33.57 0.27
CA GLN A 37 26.40 34.95 0.52
C GLN A 37 26.90 35.14 1.96
N THR A 38 26.19 34.57 2.94
CA THR A 38 26.57 34.65 4.36
C THR A 38 27.94 33.99 4.61
N ILE A 39 28.17 32.83 4.02
CA ILE A 39 29.40 32.06 4.23
C ILE A 39 30.60 32.67 3.51
N LYS A 40 30.41 33.24 2.32
CA LYS A 40 31.48 33.98 1.62
C LYS A 40 32.06 35.11 2.49
N ASN A 41 31.22 35.76 3.30
CA ASN A 41 31.65 36.83 4.20
C ASN A 41 32.39 36.32 5.44
N SER A 42 32.03 35.13 5.95
CA SER A 42 32.66 34.55 7.15
C SER A 42 33.89 33.68 6.86
N GLN A 43 34.08 33.23 5.60
CA GLN A 43 35.10 32.27 5.17
C GLN A 43 35.08 30.94 5.94
N GLN A 44 33.94 30.57 6.53
CA GLN A 44 33.77 29.32 7.25
C GLN A 44 33.29 28.19 6.34
N GLN A 45 33.47 26.93 6.76
CA GLN A 45 32.82 25.80 6.12
C GLN A 45 31.35 25.74 6.55
N PHE A 46 30.45 25.41 5.63
CA PHE A 46 29.04 25.19 5.92
C PHE A 46 28.86 23.96 6.79
N THR A 47 28.04 24.08 7.82
CA THR A 47 27.54 22.97 8.61
C THR A 47 26.03 23.13 8.68
N ASP A 48 25.30 22.12 8.24
CA ASP A 48 23.85 22.10 8.16
C ASP A 48 23.25 21.99 9.57
N THR A 49 22.68 23.08 10.07
CA THR A 49 22.07 23.10 11.40
C THR A 49 20.75 22.33 11.47
N ASN A 50 20.08 22.12 10.32
CA ASN A 50 18.81 21.41 10.23
C ASN A 50 19.02 19.88 10.08
N PHE A 51 20.22 19.47 9.69
CA PHE A 51 20.63 18.06 9.62
C PHE A 51 22.07 17.89 10.11
N PRO A 52 22.32 18.15 11.41
CA PRO A 52 23.68 18.25 11.94
C PRO A 52 24.42 16.91 11.92
N PRO A 53 25.76 16.90 11.88
CA PRO A 53 26.57 15.67 11.92
C PRO A 53 26.57 15.03 13.33
N GLN A 54 25.40 14.59 13.77
CA GLN A 54 25.11 14.07 15.11
C GLN A 54 24.17 12.86 15.03
N SER A 55 23.97 12.18 16.16
CA SER A 55 23.11 10.99 16.24
C SER A 55 21.67 11.24 15.81
N SER A 56 21.13 12.45 15.98
CA SER A 56 19.77 12.83 15.58
C SER A 56 19.53 12.70 14.08
N SER A 57 20.54 12.96 13.26
CA SER A 57 20.47 12.81 11.80
C SER A 57 20.65 11.36 11.35
N LEU A 58 21.22 10.49 12.21
CA LEU A 58 21.28 9.05 11.97
C LEU A 58 19.94 8.39 12.34
N SER A 59 19.38 8.73 13.49
CA SER A 59 18.08 8.21 13.96
C SER A 59 17.40 9.21 14.89
N LEU A 60 16.08 9.33 14.75
CA LEU A 60 15.22 10.05 15.70
C LEU A 60 14.94 9.24 16.98
N SER A 61 15.30 7.95 16.99
CA SER A 61 15.14 7.01 18.10
C SER A 61 16.50 6.43 18.53
N GLU A 62 16.52 5.33 19.30
CA GLU A 62 17.79 4.70 19.69
C GLU A 62 18.56 4.21 18.45
N LEU A 63 19.86 4.50 18.40
CA LEU A 63 20.72 4.04 17.31
C LEU A 63 20.87 2.51 17.31
N PRO A 64 20.81 1.87 16.13
CA PRO A 64 21.24 0.49 15.97
C PRO A 64 22.63 0.27 16.56
N LYS A 65 22.88 -0.89 17.18
CA LYS A 65 24.18 -1.21 17.82
C LYS A 65 25.36 -1.06 16.84
N SER A 66 25.15 -1.42 15.57
CA SER A 66 26.13 -1.26 14.48
C SER A 66 26.49 0.20 14.21
N TRP A 67 25.57 1.13 14.46
CA TRP A 67 25.74 2.55 14.14
C TRP A 67 26.30 3.38 15.29
N LYS A 68 26.31 2.86 16.53
CA LYS A 68 26.82 3.57 17.72
C LYS A 68 28.29 3.99 17.63
N LYS A 69 29.07 3.39 16.72
CA LYS A 69 30.49 3.68 16.51
C LYS A 69 30.76 4.57 15.29
N LEU A 70 29.73 5.01 14.57
CA LEU A 70 29.90 5.86 13.40
C LEU A 70 30.46 7.22 13.81
N THR A 71 31.35 7.73 12.97
CA THR A 71 31.93 9.07 13.10
C THR A 71 31.57 9.90 11.89
N TRP A 72 31.44 11.23 12.03
CA TRP A 72 31.16 12.11 10.91
C TRP A 72 32.45 12.74 10.41
N LYS A 73 32.65 12.76 9.10
CA LYS A 73 33.83 13.33 8.43
C LYS A 73 33.43 14.08 7.18
N ARG A 74 34.11 15.18 6.86
CA ARG A 74 33.96 15.88 5.59
C ARG A 74 34.54 15.08 4.44
N ALA A 75 34.15 15.41 3.21
CA ALA A 75 34.70 14.77 2.00
C ALA A 75 36.23 14.83 1.94
N ASN A 76 36.84 15.96 2.28
CA ASN A 76 38.29 16.15 2.30
C ASN A 76 39.03 15.42 3.44
N GLU A 77 38.32 14.89 4.43
CA GLU A 77 38.87 14.04 5.48
C GLU A 77 38.79 12.54 5.12
N ILE A 78 38.04 12.21 4.06
CA ILE A 78 37.79 10.85 3.56
C ILE A 78 38.60 10.59 2.28
N PHE A 79 38.64 11.57 1.38
CA PHE A 79 39.23 11.46 0.05
C PHE A 79 40.33 12.50 -0.14
N GLU A 80 41.46 12.09 -0.74
CA GLU A 80 42.57 12.99 -1.08
C GLU A 80 42.23 13.92 -2.25
N ASP A 81 41.56 13.39 -3.26
CA ASP A 81 41.03 14.12 -4.42
C ASP A 81 39.63 13.58 -4.75
N PHE A 82 38.71 14.48 -5.09
CA PHE A 82 37.31 14.12 -5.34
C PHE A 82 36.59 15.17 -6.18
N ASP A 83 35.63 14.70 -6.96
CA ASP A 83 34.66 15.51 -7.70
C ASP A 83 33.22 15.15 -7.27
N ILE A 84 32.24 15.98 -7.63
CA ILE A 84 30.82 15.55 -7.52
C ILE A 84 30.58 14.36 -8.47
N PHE A 85 30.99 14.50 -9.73
CA PHE A 85 30.86 13.49 -10.78
C PHE A 85 32.25 13.10 -11.26
N SER A 86 32.91 12.17 -10.55
CA SER A 86 34.24 11.73 -10.95
C SER A 86 34.11 10.77 -12.14
N GLY A 87 34.53 11.21 -13.34
CA GLY A 87 34.43 10.42 -14.56
C GLY A 87 33.01 10.39 -15.16
N CYS A 88 32.66 9.26 -15.79
CA CYS A 88 31.32 9.03 -16.32
C CYS A 88 30.41 8.55 -15.18
N ILE A 89 29.18 9.09 -15.11
CA ILE A 89 28.16 8.58 -14.21
C ILE A 89 27.63 7.27 -14.80
N GLU A 90 27.87 6.17 -14.12
CA GLU A 90 27.47 4.84 -14.54
C GLU A 90 26.72 4.12 -13.41
N PRO A 91 25.80 3.18 -13.74
CA PRO A 91 25.16 2.37 -12.72
C PRO A 91 26.19 1.68 -11.82
N SER A 92 27.25 1.11 -12.39
CA SER A 92 28.37 0.40 -11.74
C SER A 92 29.07 1.18 -10.64
N ASP A 93 29.02 2.52 -10.65
CA ASP A 93 29.63 3.37 -9.63
C ASP A 93 29.00 3.15 -8.25
N ILE A 94 27.70 2.84 -8.19
CA ILE A 94 26.91 2.88 -6.97
C ILE A 94 27.20 1.63 -6.12
N LYS A 95 27.65 1.83 -4.88
CA LYS A 95 27.90 0.74 -3.93
C LYS A 95 27.17 1.03 -2.62
N GLN A 96 26.18 0.21 -2.30
CA GLN A 96 25.47 0.28 -1.02
C GLN A 96 26.37 -0.15 0.14
N GLY A 97 26.28 0.58 1.25
CA GLY A 97 26.90 0.19 2.52
C GLY A 97 25.93 -0.48 3.47
N ILE A 98 25.99 -0.11 4.75
CA ILE A 98 25.25 -0.79 5.82
C ILE A 98 23.79 -0.31 5.98
N LEU A 99 23.38 0.72 5.24
CA LEU A 99 22.02 1.27 5.29
C LEU A 99 21.05 0.41 4.46
N GLY A 100 19.86 0.14 4.99
CA GLY A 100 18.82 -0.66 4.34
C GLY A 100 18.00 0.07 3.26
N ASP A 101 18.60 0.94 2.45
CA ASP A 101 17.91 1.82 1.48
C ASP A 101 18.07 1.35 0.02
N CYS A 102 18.24 0.05 -0.21
CA CYS A 102 18.53 -0.52 -1.53
C CYS A 102 17.58 -0.09 -2.66
N TYR A 103 16.32 0.18 -2.35
CA TYR A 103 15.34 0.70 -3.30
C TYR A 103 15.74 2.07 -3.88
N PHE A 104 16.35 2.93 -3.07
CA PHE A 104 16.81 4.25 -3.47
C PHE A 104 18.05 4.14 -4.35
N LEU A 105 19.04 3.35 -3.94
CA LEU A 105 20.25 3.11 -4.73
C LEU A 105 19.95 2.35 -6.05
N CYS A 106 18.99 1.44 -6.02
CA CYS A 106 18.45 0.79 -7.23
C CYS A 106 17.82 1.83 -8.18
N ALA A 107 17.01 2.77 -7.66
CA ALA A 107 16.46 3.86 -8.47
C ALA A 107 17.57 4.75 -9.05
N LEU A 108 18.61 5.08 -8.29
CA LEU A 108 19.77 5.81 -8.82
C LEU A 108 20.50 5.04 -9.91
N SER A 109 20.54 3.70 -9.83
CA SER A 109 21.19 2.85 -10.83
C SER A 109 20.57 2.99 -12.21
N VAL A 110 19.25 2.95 -12.29
CA VAL A 110 18.55 3.11 -13.58
C VAL A 110 18.56 4.56 -14.07
N ILE A 111 18.58 5.53 -13.15
CA ILE A 111 18.71 6.95 -13.52
C ILE A 111 20.12 7.23 -14.07
N ALA A 112 21.15 6.58 -13.53
CA ALA A 112 22.54 6.69 -13.98
C ALA A 112 22.75 6.21 -15.44
N GLU A 113 21.89 5.35 -15.97
CA GLU A 113 21.89 4.99 -17.41
C GLU A 113 21.71 6.22 -18.32
N LYS A 114 21.17 7.31 -17.76
CA LYS A 114 21.02 8.61 -18.42
C LYS A 114 21.63 9.69 -17.53
N CYS A 115 22.95 9.85 -17.60
CA CYS A 115 23.73 10.76 -16.74
C CYS A 115 23.15 12.19 -16.58
N GLU A 116 22.51 12.74 -17.62
CA GLU A 116 21.85 14.05 -17.57
C GLU A 116 20.67 14.11 -16.58
N LEU A 117 19.99 12.98 -16.32
CA LEU A 117 18.95 12.89 -15.29
C LEU A 117 19.53 12.96 -13.88
N VAL A 118 20.78 12.53 -13.67
CA VAL A 118 21.49 12.70 -12.39
C VAL A 118 21.97 14.14 -12.26
N LYS A 119 22.70 14.65 -13.27
CA LYS A 119 23.29 15.99 -13.24
C LYS A 119 22.27 17.09 -12.99
N ARG A 120 21.08 17.00 -13.59
CA ARG A 120 20.02 18.00 -13.39
C ARG A 120 19.53 18.11 -11.94
N LEU A 121 19.76 17.10 -11.10
CA LEU A 121 19.40 17.13 -9.68
C LEU A 121 20.36 18.00 -8.87
N PHE A 122 21.52 18.38 -9.39
CA PHE A 122 22.50 19.16 -8.65
C PHE A 122 22.38 20.63 -9.01
N HIS A 123 22.37 21.50 -8.00
CA HIS A 123 22.38 22.95 -8.24
C HIS A 123 23.68 23.40 -8.92
N ASN A 124 24.81 22.81 -8.52
CA ASN A 124 26.14 23.01 -9.10
C ASN A 124 26.80 21.66 -9.38
N SER A 125 27.61 21.59 -10.44
CA SER A 125 28.35 20.38 -10.82
C SER A 125 29.79 20.33 -10.30
N GLU A 126 30.25 21.41 -9.68
CA GLU A 126 31.61 21.56 -9.15
C GLU A 126 31.62 21.39 -7.63
N VAL A 127 32.74 20.89 -7.10
CA VAL A 127 32.97 20.75 -5.65
C VAL A 127 32.91 22.12 -4.97
N SER A 128 32.17 22.19 -3.87
CA SER A 128 32.01 23.43 -3.11
C SER A 128 33.21 23.68 -2.21
N GLN A 129 33.90 24.80 -2.41
CA GLN A 129 35.01 25.22 -1.53
C GLN A 129 34.58 25.46 -0.07
N TYR A 130 33.28 25.67 0.16
CA TYR A 130 32.70 25.92 1.48
C TYR A 130 31.95 24.71 2.05
N GLY A 131 31.98 23.55 1.37
CA GLY A 131 31.21 22.37 1.82
C GLY A 131 29.69 22.57 1.72
N LEU A 132 29.20 23.56 0.96
CA LEU A 132 27.78 23.87 0.77
C LEU A 132 27.27 23.32 -0.58
N TYR A 133 26.30 22.41 -0.52
CA TYR A 133 25.70 21.77 -1.69
C TYR A 133 24.18 21.93 -1.66
N ALA A 134 23.55 21.84 -2.82
CA ALA A 134 22.09 21.75 -2.94
C ALA A 134 21.72 20.76 -4.04
N VAL A 135 20.73 19.92 -3.76
CA VAL A 135 20.16 18.99 -4.73
C VAL A 135 18.63 19.13 -4.79
N TRP A 136 18.06 18.85 -5.94
CA TRP A 136 16.63 18.96 -6.22
C TRP A 136 15.98 17.59 -6.13
N LEU A 137 14.90 17.49 -5.35
CA LEU A 137 14.08 16.28 -5.22
C LEU A 137 12.60 16.63 -5.43
N ASN A 138 11.84 15.78 -6.12
CA ASN A 138 10.40 15.92 -6.29
C ASN A 138 9.64 15.28 -5.12
N ILE A 139 9.61 15.96 -3.97
CA ILE A 139 8.99 15.45 -2.75
C ILE A 139 7.52 15.84 -2.73
N ASN A 140 6.64 14.87 -2.52
CA ASN A 140 5.18 15.05 -2.45
C ASN A 140 4.57 15.79 -3.66
N GLY A 141 5.20 15.68 -4.84
CA GLY A 141 4.72 16.35 -6.05
C GLY A 141 5.22 17.78 -6.25
N GLU A 142 6.18 18.22 -5.45
CA GLU A 142 6.84 19.53 -5.59
C GLU A 142 8.34 19.34 -5.71
N TRP A 143 8.97 20.08 -6.61
CA TRP A 143 10.42 20.07 -6.70
C TRP A 143 10.99 21.02 -5.67
N THR A 144 11.74 20.46 -4.73
CA THR A 144 12.30 21.16 -3.58
C THR A 144 13.82 21.10 -3.66
N SER A 145 14.46 22.26 -3.49
CA SER A 145 15.90 22.35 -3.29
C SER A 145 16.24 21.97 -1.85
N VAL A 146 17.13 21.00 -1.67
CA VAL A 146 17.58 20.51 -0.38
C VAL A 146 19.04 20.89 -0.22
N VAL A 147 19.29 21.93 0.59
CA VAL A 147 20.63 22.38 0.95
C VAL A 147 21.24 21.41 1.97
N ILE A 148 22.48 20.99 1.78
CA ILE A 148 23.21 20.05 2.66
C ILE A 148 24.70 20.42 2.74
N ASP A 149 25.36 19.98 3.81
CA ASP A 149 26.82 19.96 3.89
C ASP A 149 27.44 18.62 3.43
N ASP A 150 28.76 18.52 3.41
CA ASP A 150 29.52 17.32 3.02
C ASP A 150 30.04 16.46 4.18
N TYR A 151 29.43 16.53 5.37
CA TYR A 151 29.69 15.54 6.42
C TYR A 151 29.00 14.21 6.10
N PHE A 152 29.75 13.11 6.15
CA PHE A 152 29.25 11.76 5.92
C PHE A 152 29.53 10.82 7.10
N PRO A 153 28.59 9.93 7.46
CA PRO A 153 28.81 8.89 8.45
C PRO A 153 29.84 7.88 7.95
N CYS A 154 30.83 7.59 8.79
CA CYS A 154 31.99 6.77 8.46
C CYS A 154 32.25 5.69 9.51
N THR A 155 32.69 4.54 9.03
CA THR A 155 33.31 3.45 9.81
C THR A 155 34.75 3.30 9.36
N ASP A 156 35.70 3.34 10.29
CA ASP A 156 37.13 3.17 9.99
C ASP A 156 37.65 4.09 8.86
N ASN A 157 37.26 5.37 8.90
CA ASN A 157 37.58 6.40 7.91
C ASN A 157 36.99 6.21 6.50
N LEU A 158 36.09 5.23 6.30
CA LEU A 158 35.39 5.05 5.03
C LEU A 158 33.89 5.30 5.18
N PRO A 159 33.19 5.78 4.12
CA PRO A 159 31.75 6.02 4.20
C PRO A 159 31.00 4.74 4.59
N ALA A 160 30.10 4.84 5.56
CA ALA A 160 29.39 3.69 6.11
C ALA A 160 28.15 3.29 5.29
N PHE A 161 27.49 4.28 4.67
CA PHE A 161 26.29 4.10 3.86
C PHE A 161 26.68 3.99 2.38
N SER A 162 26.13 4.79 1.47
CA SER A 162 26.52 4.71 0.07
C SER A 162 27.97 5.13 -0.23
N ARG A 163 28.50 4.63 -1.34
CA ARG A 163 29.74 5.07 -2.00
C ARG A 163 29.55 5.10 -3.50
N ALA A 164 30.31 5.96 -4.18
CA ALA A 164 30.42 5.97 -5.64
C ALA A 164 31.75 6.55 -6.12
N ASN A 165 31.96 6.51 -7.44
CA ASN A 165 32.95 7.36 -8.09
C ASN A 165 32.45 8.81 -8.04
N GLY A 166 33.03 9.60 -7.13
CA GLY A 166 32.58 10.96 -6.79
C GLY A 166 31.51 11.01 -5.69
N LEU A 167 31.11 12.23 -5.32
CA LEU A 167 30.23 12.48 -4.18
C LEU A 167 28.73 12.35 -4.46
N TRP A 168 28.32 12.25 -5.72
CA TRP A 168 26.92 12.43 -6.12
C TRP A 168 25.93 11.49 -5.41
N VAL A 169 26.25 10.20 -5.27
CA VAL A 169 25.35 9.24 -4.56
C VAL A 169 25.23 9.60 -3.09
N MET A 170 26.36 9.90 -2.44
CA MET A 170 26.40 10.23 -1.01
C MET A 170 25.63 11.51 -0.70
N LEU A 171 25.73 12.53 -1.57
CA LEU A 171 24.98 13.78 -1.47
C LEU A 171 23.47 13.55 -1.67
N LEU A 172 23.06 12.75 -2.66
CA LEU A 172 21.64 12.43 -2.90
C LEU A 172 21.04 11.61 -1.76
N GLU A 173 21.73 10.58 -1.27
CA GLU A 173 21.31 9.76 -0.14
C GLU A 173 21.14 10.62 1.13
N LYS A 174 22.09 11.53 1.39
CA LYS A 174 22.01 12.47 2.51
C LYS A 174 20.84 13.44 2.39
N ALA A 175 20.63 14.04 1.22
CA ALA A 175 19.51 14.94 0.99
C ALA A 175 18.16 14.23 1.18
N TYR A 176 18.05 12.99 0.69
CA TYR A 176 16.87 12.17 0.86
C TYR A 176 16.65 11.83 2.35
N ALA A 177 17.70 11.44 3.08
CA ALA A 177 17.64 11.25 4.54
C ALA A 177 17.22 12.51 5.30
N LYS A 178 17.72 13.69 4.90
CA LYS A 178 17.35 14.99 5.48
C LYS A 178 15.85 15.27 5.30
N VAL A 179 15.32 15.08 4.09
CA VAL A 179 13.89 15.26 3.81
C VAL A 179 13.03 14.39 4.73
N TYR A 180 13.42 13.15 4.97
CA TYR A 180 12.70 12.22 5.83
C TYR A 180 13.15 12.25 7.30
N GLY A 181 14.00 13.22 7.67
CA GLY A 181 14.41 13.54 9.03
C GLY A 181 15.57 12.73 9.62
N SER A 182 15.91 11.55 9.07
CA SER A 182 17.11 10.79 9.48
C SER A 182 17.45 9.70 8.46
N TYR A 183 18.68 9.20 8.49
CA TYR A 183 19.11 8.04 7.67
C TYR A 183 18.29 6.78 7.99
N LEU A 184 17.98 6.51 9.27
CA LEU A 184 17.18 5.34 9.62
C LEU A 184 15.77 5.40 9.01
N ASN A 185 15.19 6.59 8.86
CA ASN A 185 13.84 6.74 8.29
C ASN A 185 13.74 6.43 6.80
N ILE A 186 14.87 6.39 6.09
CA ILE A 186 14.89 6.04 4.66
C ILE A 186 15.15 4.55 4.42
N GLU A 187 15.30 3.73 5.46
CA GLU A 187 15.36 2.27 5.31
C GLU A 187 14.04 1.68 4.81
N GLY A 188 14.14 0.78 3.84
CA GLY A 188 13.00 0.12 3.21
C GLY A 188 12.17 1.06 2.34
N GLY A 189 11.79 0.59 1.16
CA GLY A 189 10.97 1.40 0.26
C GLY A 189 10.71 0.75 -1.08
N ASN A 190 9.94 1.46 -1.91
CA ASN A 190 9.61 1.02 -3.26
C ASN A 190 10.50 1.78 -4.26
N PRO A 191 11.24 1.09 -5.14
CA PRO A 191 12.17 1.75 -6.07
C PRO A 191 11.44 2.62 -7.10
N ALA A 192 10.21 2.28 -7.50
CA ALA A 192 9.40 3.09 -8.42
C ALA A 192 9.00 4.44 -7.81
N ILE A 193 8.78 4.47 -6.50
CA ILE A 193 8.51 5.70 -5.75
C ILE A 193 9.77 6.56 -5.69
N ALA A 194 10.94 5.97 -5.37
CA ALA A 194 12.21 6.69 -5.37
C ALA A 194 12.52 7.26 -6.76
N MET A 195 12.27 6.52 -7.85
CA MET A 195 12.41 7.03 -9.21
C MET A 195 11.52 8.25 -9.46
N ARG A 196 10.28 8.28 -8.96
CA ARG A 196 9.42 9.47 -9.02
C ARG A 196 10.04 10.62 -8.25
N ASP A 197 10.46 10.40 -7.01
CA ASP A 197 11.03 11.46 -6.16
C ASP A 197 12.31 12.04 -6.77
N LEU A 198 13.02 11.28 -7.62
CA LEU A 198 14.21 11.72 -8.34
C LEU A 198 13.92 12.26 -9.75
N THR A 199 12.71 12.09 -10.30
CA THR A 199 12.44 12.44 -11.71
C THR A 199 11.20 13.28 -11.97
N GLY A 200 10.26 13.34 -11.03
CA GLY A 200 8.91 13.87 -11.19
C GLY A 200 8.01 13.04 -12.10
N ALA A 201 8.52 11.98 -12.75
CA ALA A 201 7.73 11.22 -13.71
C ALA A 201 6.75 10.24 -13.02
N PRO A 202 5.62 9.92 -13.67
CA PRO A 202 4.69 8.90 -13.19
C PRO A 202 5.38 7.54 -13.05
N TYR A 203 4.90 6.74 -12.10
CA TYR A 203 5.40 5.39 -11.88
C TYR A 203 4.25 4.39 -11.79
N GLU A 204 4.57 3.12 -12.06
CA GLU A 204 3.65 2.00 -11.91
C GLU A 204 4.38 0.79 -11.33
N ASN A 205 3.63 -0.08 -10.64
CA ASN A 205 4.12 -1.38 -10.21
C ASN A 205 3.25 -2.49 -10.82
N LYS A 206 3.91 -3.51 -11.37
CA LYS A 206 3.31 -4.75 -11.87
C LYS A 206 3.79 -5.92 -11.03
N GLU A 207 2.86 -6.59 -10.34
CA GLU A 207 3.15 -7.71 -9.41
C GLU A 207 2.52 -9.03 -9.83
N SER A 208 1.60 -8.99 -10.81
CA SER A 208 0.83 -10.15 -11.27
C SER A 208 0.99 -10.37 -12.76
N GLY A 209 0.94 -11.65 -13.14
CA GLY A 209 1.16 -12.14 -14.49
C GLY A 209 2.11 -13.33 -14.54
N SER A 210 2.11 -14.01 -15.68
CA SER A 210 3.04 -15.04 -16.10
C SER A 210 4.39 -14.44 -16.52
N ALA A 211 5.40 -15.30 -16.69
CA ALA A 211 6.70 -14.90 -17.25
C ALA A 211 6.55 -14.17 -18.59
N GLN A 212 5.69 -14.68 -19.48
CA GLN A 212 5.42 -14.05 -20.76
C GLN A 212 4.83 -12.64 -20.62
N GLU A 213 3.82 -12.45 -19.77
CA GLU A 213 3.20 -11.13 -19.56
C GLU A 213 4.18 -10.13 -18.90
N PHE A 214 5.11 -10.61 -18.07
CA PHE A 214 6.18 -9.77 -17.52
C PHE A 214 7.21 -9.38 -18.59
N TRP A 215 7.60 -10.32 -19.45
CA TRP A 215 8.49 -10.03 -20.57
C TRP A 215 7.91 -8.99 -21.51
N GLU A 216 6.67 -9.19 -21.96
CA GLU A 216 5.98 -8.25 -22.85
C GLU A 216 5.85 -6.87 -22.20
N TYR A 217 5.58 -6.82 -20.90
CA TYR A 217 5.55 -5.57 -20.15
C TYR A 217 6.93 -4.89 -20.09
N CYS A 218 8.01 -5.63 -19.83
CA CYS A 218 9.39 -5.12 -19.88
C CYS A 218 9.73 -4.58 -21.27
N GLU A 219 9.52 -5.38 -22.33
CA GLU A 219 9.84 -4.97 -23.71
C GLU A 219 9.07 -3.72 -24.12
N GLN A 220 7.77 -3.65 -23.82
CA GLN A 220 6.95 -2.48 -24.14
C GLN A 220 7.45 -1.22 -23.44
N ASN A 221 7.76 -1.28 -22.14
CA ASN A 221 8.20 -0.10 -21.39
C ASN A 221 9.66 0.27 -21.71
N HIS A 222 10.54 -0.71 -21.87
CA HIS A 222 11.93 -0.49 -22.27
C HIS A 222 12.02 0.14 -23.67
N ALA A 223 11.16 -0.28 -24.62
CA ALA A 223 11.08 0.32 -25.95
C ALA A 223 10.63 1.80 -25.95
N GLN A 224 9.89 2.23 -24.92
CA GLN A 224 9.56 3.65 -24.69
C GLN A 224 10.71 4.44 -24.04
N GLY A 225 11.81 3.76 -23.70
CA GLY A 225 12.94 4.33 -22.97
C GLY A 225 12.63 4.56 -21.48
N PHE A 226 11.63 3.89 -20.92
CA PHE A 226 11.30 3.98 -19.49
C PHE A 226 12.30 3.20 -18.64
N LEU A 227 12.44 3.62 -17.38
CA LEU A 227 13.36 3.00 -16.43
C LEU A 227 12.65 1.88 -15.68
N LEU A 228 13.35 0.76 -15.49
CA LEU A 228 12.78 -0.48 -14.97
C LEU A 228 13.55 -0.97 -13.76
N THR A 229 12.83 -1.25 -12.69
CA THR A 229 13.37 -1.83 -11.45
C THR A 229 12.56 -3.07 -11.09
N ALA A 230 13.13 -3.93 -10.27
CA ALA A 230 12.46 -5.12 -9.76
C ALA A 230 12.77 -5.31 -8.29
N TYR A 231 11.98 -6.15 -7.63
CA TYR A 231 12.20 -6.50 -6.24
C TYR A 231 11.87 -7.96 -5.99
N THR A 232 12.68 -8.60 -5.15
CA THR A 232 12.60 -10.03 -4.88
C THR A 232 11.51 -10.38 -3.86
N LYS A 233 11.06 -11.63 -3.90
CA LYS A 233 10.14 -12.18 -2.88
C LYS A 233 10.93 -12.57 -1.64
N GLU A 234 10.62 -11.96 -0.51
CA GLU A 234 11.35 -12.20 0.73
C GLU A 234 11.22 -13.64 1.24
N ALA A 235 9.99 -14.16 1.33
CA ALA A 235 9.71 -15.46 1.93
C ALA A 235 10.37 -16.64 1.20
N GLU A 236 10.53 -16.54 -0.12
CA GLU A 236 11.10 -17.59 -0.96
C GLU A 236 12.64 -17.60 -0.92
N LEU A 237 13.28 -16.47 -0.61
CA LEU A 237 14.74 -16.31 -0.74
C LEU A 237 15.52 -16.29 0.57
N ILE A 238 14.91 -15.95 1.70
CA ILE A 238 15.60 -15.70 2.98
C ILE A 238 16.50 -16.86 3.49
N ASN A 239 16.28 -18.09 3.01
CA ASN A 239 17.11 -19.26 3.35
C ASN A 239 18.03 -19.72 2.20
N HIS A 240 17.94 -19.08 1.03
CA HIS A 240 18.60 -19.49 -0.21
C HIS A 240 19.49 -18.38 -0.80
N GLU A 241 19.69 -17.26 -0.11
CA GLU A 241 20.44 -16.11 -0.63
C GLU A 241 21.86 -16.47 -1.07
N ASN A 242 22.58 -17.25 -0.27
CA ASN A 242 23.95 -17.68 -0.58
C ASN A 242 24.00 -18.69 -1.73
N GLU A 243 22.99 -19.55 -1.84
CA GLU A 243 22.92 -20.62 -2.85
C GLU A 243 22.58 -20.05 -4.22
N LEU A 244 21.61 -19.13 -4.27
CA LEU A 244 21.11 -18.53 -5.49
C LEU A 244 21.84 -17.24 -5.88
N GLY A 245 22.46 -16.57 -4.91
CA GLY A 245 23.06 -15.25 -5.12
C GLY A 245 22.03 -14.13 -5.30
N LEU A 246 20.83 -14.29 -4.73
CA LEU A 246 19.75 -13.28 -4.71
C LEU A 246 19.37 -12.97 -3.28
N LEU A 247 19.25 -11.68 -2.97
CA LEU A 247 18.90 -11.19 -1.64
C LEU A 247 17.37 -11.13 -1.49
N ALA A 248 16.87 -11.47 -0.32
CA ALA A 248 15.46 -11.49 0.03
C ALA A 248 14.94 -10.06 0.31
N GLY A 249 13.79 -9.70 -0.27
CA GLY A 249 13.19 -8.38 -0.05
C GLY A 249 14.03 -7.22 -0.58
N HIS A 250 14.84 -7.45 -1.61
CA HIS A 250 15.84 -6.52 -2.12
C HIS A 250 15.48 -6.00 -3.51
N ALA A 251 15.92 -4.77 -3.81
CA ALA A 251 15.66 -4.11 -5.08
C ALA A 251 16.83 -4.29 -6.06
N TYR A 252 16.50 -4.55 -7.33
CA TYR A 252 17.44 -4.72 -8.43
C TYR A 252 17.05 -3.84 -9.61
N ALA A 253 18.02 -3.26 -10.30
CA ALA A 253 17.78 -2.51 -11.53
C ALA A 253 17.69 -3.48 -12.71
N ILE A 254 16.79 -3.22 -13.66
CA ILE A 254 16.72 -3.93 -14.95
C ILE A 254 17.32 -3.00 -16.00
N LEU A 255 18.51 -3.33 -16.50
CA LEU A 255 19.27 -2.47 -17.41
C LEU A 255 19.02 -2.81 -18.88
N LYS A 256 19.02 -4.11 -19.22
CA LYS A 256 18.90 -4.58 -20.62
C LYS A 256 17.99 -5.78 -20.74
N LEU A 257 17.39 -5.93 -21.92
CA LEU A 257 16.61 -7.09 -22.33
C LEU A 257 17.23 -7.69 -23.58
N ALA A 258 17.34 -9.01 -23.64
CA ALA A 258 17.91 -9.70 -24.78
C ALA A 258 17.17 -11.00 -25.11
N ASN A 259 17.05 -11.25 -26.42
CA ASN A 259 16.64 -12.54 -26.97
C ASN A 259 17.90 -13.23 -27.48
N VAL A 260 18.26 -14.36 -26.87
CA VAL A 260 19.49 -15.12 -27.17
C VAL A 260 19.17 -16.56 -27.53
N LEU A 261 19.99 -17.15 -28.40
CA LEU A 261 19.94 -18.60 -28.63
C LEU A 261 20.90 -19.27 -27.66
N ASP A 262 20.44 -20.30 -26.96
CA ASP A 262 21.33 -21.17 -26.19
C ASP A 262 22.13 -22.11 -27.10
N GLN A 263 23.03 -22.90 -26.51
CA GLN A 263 23.83 -23.91 -27.21
C GLN A 263 23.01 -24.96 -28.00
N ASN A 264 21.71 -25.10 -27.72
CA ASN A 264 20.79 -26.02 -28.40
C ASN A 264 19.91 -25.31 -29.45
N ASN A 265 20.23 -24.06 -29.82
CA ASN A 265 19.41 -23.20 -30.69
C ASN A 265 18.00 -22.92 -30.15
N LYS A 266 17.79 -23.03 -28.83
CA LYS A 266 16.55 -22.61 -28.20
C LYS A 266 16.59 -21.11 -27.94
N LEU A 267 15.55 -20.41 -28.36
CA LEU A 267 15.35 -19.00 -28.03
C LEU A 267 15.07 -18.83 -26.53
N CYS A 268 15.90 -18.05 -25.85
CA CYS A 268 15.83 -17.70 -24.46
C CYS A 268 15.69 -16.18 -24.31
N ARG A 269 14.76 -15.77 -23.44
CA ARG A 269 14.51 -14.38 -23.07
C ARG A 269 15.24 -14.11 -21.76
N ILE A 270 16.23 -13.24 -21.81
CA ILE A 270 17.08 -12.93 -20.67
C ILE A 270 17.10 -11.44 -20.39
N MET A 271 17.35 -11.07 -19.14
CA MET A 271 17.44 -9.69 -18.70
C MET A 271 18.71 -9.46 -17.89
N GLN A 272 19.33 -8.30 -18.09
CA GLN A 272 20.47 -7.86 -17.30
C GLN A 272 19.96 -7.14 -16.07
N MET A 273 20.30 -7.69 -14.92
CA MET A 273 19.96 -7.18 -13.61
C MET A 273 21.19 -6.52 -12.99
N ARG A 274 20.96 -5.57 -12.08
CA ARG A 274 22.03 -5.00 -11.26
C ARG A 274 21.63 -4.94 -9.79
N ASN A 275 22.48 -5.53 -8.95
CA ASN A 275 22.46 -5.39 -7.50
C ASN A 275 23.13 -4.07 -7.08
N PRO A 276 22.43 -3.15 -6.39
CA PRO A 276 23.02 -1.88 -5.93
C PRO A 276 24.16 -2.04 -4.90
N TRP A 277 24.40 -3.25 -4.37
CA TRP A 277 25.57 -3.54 -3.55
C TRP A 277 26.88 -3.55 -4.35
N GLY A 278 26.80 -3.67 -5.68
CA GLY A 278 27.97 -3.80 -6.56
C GLY A 278 28.74 -5.11 -6.35
N ARG A 279 28.03 -6.16 -5.88
CA ARG A 279 28.49 -7.52 -5.61
C ARG A 279 27.28 -8.42 -5.31
N VAL A 280 27.50 -9.71 -5.13
CA VAL A 280 26.49 -10.74 -4.87
C VAL A 280 25.53 -10.86 -6.05
N GLU A 281 25.82 -11.85 -6.89
CA GLU A 281 25.20 -12.06 -8.18
C GLU A 281 24.52 -13.41 -8.28
N TRP A 282 23.53 -13.48 -9.17
CA TRP A 282 22.81 -14.70 -9.51
C TRP A 282 23.75 -15.84 -9.89
N LYS A 283 23.50 -17.04 -9.34
CA LYS A 283 24.33 -18.24 -9.55
C LYS A 283 23.67 -19.31 -10.42
N GLY A 284 22.45 -19.06 -10.89
CA GLY A 284 21.71 -20.01 -11.72
C GLY A 284 21.93 -19.80 -13.21
N ASP A 285 20.92 -20.15 -14.00
CA ASP A 285 20.99 -20.08 -15.45
C ASP A 285 21.28 -18.65 -15.95
N TRP A 286 22.23 -18.52 -16.88
CA TRP A 286 22.69 -17.25 -17.46
C TRP A 286 23.53 -16.34 -16.55
N CYS A 287 23.94 -16.80 -15.36
CA CYS A 287 25.04 -16.14 -14.63
C CYS A 287 26.32 -16.05 -15.47
N ASP A 288 27.31 -15.25 -15.05
CA ASP A 288 28.46 -14.92 -15.91
C ASP A 288 29.34 -16.12 -16.25
N SER A 289 29.45 -17.07 -15.32
CA SER A 289 30.13 -18.35 -15.49
C SER A 289 29.23 -19.47 -16.06
N SER A 290 27.96 -19.19 -16.38
CA SER A 290 27.00 -20.19 -16.88
C SER A 290 27.45 -20.83 -18.19
N ASN A 291 27.28 -22.14 -18.30
CA ASN A 291 27.53 -22.91 -19.52
C ASN A 291 26.45 -22.72 -20.61
N LYS A 292 25.38 -21.97 -20.33
CA LYS A 292 24.35 -21.63 -21.32
C LYS A 292 24.81 -20.58 -22.31
N TRP A 293 25.79 -19.78 -21.92
CA TRP A 293 26.45 -18.85 -22.81
C TRP A 293 27.29 -19.58 -23.85
N THR A 294 27.26 -19.07 -25.08
CA THR A 294 28.24 -19.42 -26.13
C THR A 294 29.32 -18.35 -26.16
N GLU A 295 30.52 -18.66 -26.66
CA GLU A 295 31.58 -17.65 -26.83
C GLU A 295 31.09 -16.43 -27.62
N GLN A 296 30.28 -16.67 -28.66
CA GLN A 296 29.69 -15.61 -29.47
C GLN A 296 28.72 -14.74 -28.66
N THR A 297 27.84 -15.33 -27.85
CA THR A 297 26.88 -14.58 -27.05
C THR A 297 27.53 -13.89 -25.85
N LYS A 298 28.57 -14.46 -25.23
CA LYS A 298 29.37 -13.76 -24.21
C LYS A 298 30.00 -12.49 -24.76
N GLN A 299 30.64 -12.58 -25.92
CA GLN A 299 31.25 -11.40 -26.57
C GLN A 299 30.20 -10.37 -26.98
N GLN A 300 29.07 -10.81 -27.54
CA GLN A 300 27.99 -9.91 -27.97
C GLN A 300 27.42 -9.06 -26.83
N TYR A 301 27.27 -9.64 -25.63
CA TYR A 301 26.68 -8.96 -24.47
C TYR A 301 27.72 -8.48 -23.45
N SER A 302 29.01 -8.62 -23.76
CA SER A 302 30.13 -8.21 -22.90
C SER A 302 30.02 -8.81 -21.50
N VAL A 303 29.75 -10.12 -21.44
CA VAL A 303 29.65 -10.85 -20.17
C VAL A 303 31.05 -11.20 -19.69
N GLU A 304 31.43 -10.64 -18.54
CA GLU A 304 32.70 -10.91 -17.86
C GLU A 304 32.40 -11.57 -16.52
N ASP A 305 33.21 -12.55 -16.11
CA ASP A 305 33.06 -13.25 -14.83
C ASP A 305 33.71 -12.43 -13.71
N ASN A 306 33.03 -11.37 -13.29
CA ASN A 306 33.46 -10.42 -12.27
C ASN A 306 32.32 -10.15 -11.29
N ASP A 307 32.57 -10.21 -9.97
CA ASP A 307 31.58 -9.87 -8.94
C ASP A 307 31.42 -8.34 -8.82
N ASP A 308 30.73 -7.73 -9.79
CA ASP A 308 30.44 -6.29 -9.90
C ASP A 308 28.96 -5.93 -9.63
N GLY A 309 28.14 -6.95 -9.35
CA GLY A 309 26.72 -6.87 -9.09
C GLY A 309 25.84 -6.91 -10.34
N ILE A 310 26.40 -7.01 -11.55
CA ILE A 310 25.67 -7.07 -12.81
C ILE A 310 25.64 -8.52 -13.30
N PHE A 311 24.44 -9.05 -13.50
CA PHE A 311 24.28 -10.42 -13.98
C PHE A 311 23.11 -10.55 -14.93
N TRP A 312 23.07 -11.62 -15.71
CA TRP A 312 21.92 -11.96 -16.54
C TRP A 312 21.11 -13.11 -15.93
N MET A 313 19.81 -13.12 -16.19
CA MET A 313 18.94 -14.22 -15.79
C MET A 313 17.79 -14.42 -16.79
N SER A 314 17.18 -15.61 -16.78
CA SER A 314 15.99 -15.89 -17.60
C SER A 314 14.73 -15.22 -17.04
N ILE A 315 13.75 -14.92 -17.91
CA ILE A 315 12.44 -14.44 -17.46
C ILE A 315 11.69 -15.46 -16.61
N GLU A 316 11.91 -16.76 -16.84
CA GLU A 316 11.33 -17.84 -16.06
C GLU A 316 11.84 -17.84 -14.61
N ASP A 317 13.16 -17.70 -14.43
CA ASP A 317 13.78 -17.56 -13.11
C ASP A 317 13.36 -16.25 -12.45
N PHE A 318 13.33 -15.15 -13.23
CA PHE A 318 12.86 -13.85 -12.74
C PHE A 318 11.47 -13.98 -12.14
N ARG A 319 10.52 -14.59 -12.87
CA ARG A 319 9.15 -14.72 -12.38
C ARG A 319 9.05 -15.57 -11.12
N THR A 320 9.93 -16.57 -11.00
CA THR A 320 10.02 -17.44 -9.83
C THR A 320 10.44 -16.62 -8.60
N PHE A 321 11.54 -15.88 -8.67
CA PHE A 321 12.13 -15.24 -7.47
C PHE A 321 11.71 -13.77 -7.25
N PHE A 322 11.19 -13.09 -8.26
CA PHE A 322 10.80 -11.68 -8.17
C PHE A 322 9.30 -11.48 -7.95
N ALA A 323 8.97 -10.51 -7.10
CA ALA A 323 7.61 -10.18 -6.74
C ALA A 323 6.96 -9.27 -7.78
N GLY A 324 7.71 -8.30 -8.31
CA GLY A 324 7.19 -7.34 -9.25
C GLY A 324 8.24 -6.47 -9.93
N ILE A 325 7.76 -5.64 -10.86
CA ILE A 325 8.51 -4.63 -11.59
C ILE A 325 7.96 -3.25 -11.25
N GLY A 326 8.85 -2.33 -10.94
CA GLY A 326 8.58 -0.89 -10.87
C GLY A 326 9.01 -0.20 -12.16
N VAL A 327 8.12 0.61 -12.75
CA VAL A 327 8.39 1.37 -13.98
C VAL A 327 8.33 2.86 -13.67
N CYS A 328 9.31 3.62 -14.15
CA CYS A 328 9.24 5.08 -14.19
C CYS A 328 9.07 5.54 -15.64
N LYS A 329 7.93 6.17 -15.93
CA LYS A 329 7.52 6.63 -17.27
C LYS A 329 8.20 7.95 -17.67
N ILE A 330 9.49 8.07 -17.42
CA ILE A 330 10.30 9.26 -17.71
C ILE A 330 10.41 9.48 -19.22
N LYS A 331 10.21 10.73 -19.63
CA LYS A 331 10.35 11.24 -21.00
C LYS A 331 11.12 12.55 -20.98
N ASN A 332 12.20 12.63 -21.74
CA ASN A 332 13.16 13.73 -21.63
C ASN A 332 12.59 15.10 -22.02
N ASP A 333 11.56 15.13 -22.86
CA ASP A 333 10.93 16.32 -23.44
C ASP A 333 9.65 16.77 -22.71
N TYR A 334 9.25 16.05 -21.65
CA TYR A 334 8.03 16.38 -20.90
C TYR A 334 8.29 17.47 -19.86
N ILE A 335 7.28 18.31 -19.67
CA ILE A 335 7.26 19.46 -18.78
C ILE A 335 6.50 19.08 -17.51
N TYR A 336 7.10 19.38 -16.36
CA TYR A 336 6.49 19.21 -15.05
C TYR A 336 5.93 20.55 -14.57
N ASN A 337 4.68 20.58 -14.10
CA ASN A 337 4.12 21.72 -13.38
C ASN A 337 3.36 21.22 -12.15
N SER A 338 3.33 22.00 -11.08
CA SER A 338 2.60 21.66 -9.84
C SER A 338 1.77 22.83 -9.34
N ILE A 339 0.79 22.54 -8.51
CA ILE A 339 0.03 23.53 -7.75
C ILE A 339 -0.46 22.91 -6.44
N GLN A 340 -0.28 23.62 -5.32
CA GLN A 340 -0.83 23.20 -4.03
C GLN A 340 -2.35 23.24 -4.06
N CYS A 341 -2.95 22.10 -3.76
CA CYS A 341 -4.38 21.93 -3.55
C CYS A 341 -4.75 22.45 -2.16
N GLN A 342 -5.44 23.59 -2.11
CA GLN A 342 -6.11 24.04 -0.90
C GLN A 342 -7.50 23.41 -0.88
N LEU A 343 -7.63 22.29 -0.17
CA LEU A 343 -8.93 21.62 0.00
C LEU A 343 -9.85 22.48 0.88
N ASN A 344 -11.13 22.55 0.51
CA ASN A 344 -12.15 23.23 1.31
C ASN A 344 -12.61 22.36 2.50
N GLU A 345 -13.57 22.85 3.28
CA GLU A 345 -14.16 22.13 4.43
C GLU A 345 -14.82 20.79 4.06
N GLN A 346 -15.18 20.62 2.78
CA GLN A 346 -15.74 19.38 2.23
C GLN A 346 -14.65 18.48 1.61
N ASN A 347 -13.37 18.79 1.85
CA ASN A 347 -12.20 18.05 1.40
C ASN A 347 -12.11 17.90 -0.12
N ASN A 348 -12.57 18.92 -0.85
CA ASN A 348 -12.48 18.96 -2.30
C ASN A 348 -11.88 20.28 -2.82
N CYS A 349 -11.38 20.25 -4.04
CA CYS A 349 -10.94 21.43 -4.77
C CYS A 349 -11.12 21.26 -6.28
N ILE A 350 -11.08 22.37 -7.01
CA ILE A 350 -11.23 22.42 -8.46
C ILE A 350 -10.03 23.19 -9.03
N ILE A 351 -9.33 22.55 -9.97
CA ILE A 351 -8.20 23.16 -10.69
C ILE A 351 -8.58 23.36 -12.15
N HIS A 352 -8.41 24.58 -12.64
CA HIS A 352 -8.42 24.88 -14.06
C HIS A 352 -7.13 24.41 -14.70
N LEU A 353 -7.24 23.70 -15.80
CA LEU A 353 -6.14 23.20 -16.61
C LEU A 353 -6.29 23.73 -18.03
N ASP A 354 -5.41 24.64 -18.43
CA ASP A 354 -5.35 25.15 -19.81
C ASP A 354 -4.28 24.42 -20.61
N MET A 355 -4.71 23.78 -21.69
CA MET A 355 -3.84 23.16 -22.67
C MET A 355 -3.65 24.10 -23.87
N VAL A 356 -2.43 24.63 -24.03
CA VAL A 356 -2.10 25.58 -25.11
C VAL A 356 -1.98 24.86 -26.47
N GLU A 357 -1.57 23.60 -26.44
CA GLU A 357 -1.40 22.70 -27.57
C GLU A 357 -1.94 21.31 -27.19
N ASP A 358 -2.24 20.49 -28.20
CA ASP A 358 -2.50 19.07 -28.02
C ASP A 358 -1.33 18.42 -27.27
N SER A 359 -1.63 17.68 -26.21
CA SER A 359 -0.61 17.06 -25.37
C SER A 359 -1.05 15.72 -24.81
N HIS A 360 -0.11 14.79 -24.80
CA HIS A 360 -0.16 13.69 -23.84
C HIS A 360 0.19 14.23 -22.45
N ILE A 361 -0.56 13.84 -21.44
CA ILE A 361 -0.46 14.39 -20.08
C ILE A 361 -0.80 13.36 -19.03
N TYR A 362 -0.03 13.38 -17.94
CA TYR A 362 -0.35 12.73 -16.69
C TYR A 362 -0.76 13.80 -15.67
N ILE A 363 -1.92 13.63 -15.05
CA ILE A 363 -2.45 14.50 -14.00
C ILE A 363 -2.39 13.69 -12.70
N SER A 364 -1.56 14.14 -11.76
CA SER A 364 -1.19 13.44 -10.53
C SER A 364 -1.67 14.20 -9.31
N PHE A 365 -2.48 13.57 -8.46
CA PHE A 365 -2.66 14.05 -7.09
C PHE A 365 -1.65 13.34 -6.17
N ASN A 366 -0.95 14.12 -5.35
CA ASN A 366 0.14 13.66 -4.51
C ASN A 366 -0.22 13.83 -3.04
N GLN A 367 -0.16 12.73 -2.30
CA GLN A 367 -0.26 12.69 -0.85
C GLN A 367 1.13 12.62 -0.24
N ASN A 368 1.28 13.15 0.97
CA ASN A 368 2.51 13.02 1.76
C ASN A 368 2.91 11.56 1.93
N ASP A 369 4.19 11.27 1.73
CA ASP A 369 4.77 9.95 2.00
C ASP A 369 4.49 9.51 3.45
N ASN A 370 4.26 8.21 3.64
CA ASN A 370 3.95 7.65 4.96
C ASN A 370 5.07 7.86 5.98
N ARG A 371 6.33 8.05 5.55
CA ARG A 371 7.47 8.32 6.42
C ARG A 371 7.32 9.58 7.27
N PHE A 372 6.58 10.58 6.77
CA PHE A 372 6.28 11.79 7.54
C PHE A 372 5.35 11.54 8.74
N HIS A 373 4.72 10.37 8.80
CA HIS A 373 3.68 10.04 9.77
C HIS A 373 4.06 8.90 10.72
N LEU A 374 5.25 8.30 10.60
CA LEU A 374 5.67 7.11 11.37
C LEU A 374 5.61 7.33 12.89
N ASN A 375 5.94 8.54 13.35
CA ASN A 375 5.90 8.87 14.78
C ASN A 375 4.49 9.15 15.32
N GLN A 376 3.51 9.32 14.43
CA GLN A 376 2.12 9.66 14.78
C GLN A 376 1.19 8.47 14.56
N ILE A 377 1.44 7.65 13.53
CA ILE A 377 0.59 6.54 13.09
C ILE A 377 1.46 5.35 12.68
N GLY A 378 1.34 4.24 13.42
CA GLY A 378 2.11 3.02 13.16
C GLY A 378 1.72 2.28 11.87
N ASP A 379 0.42 2.20 11.54
CA ASP A 379 -0.10 1.63 10.28
C ASP A 379 -0.75 2.74 9.45
N TYR A 380 0.09 3.61 8.86
CA TYR A 380 -0.38 4.69 8.01
C TYR A 380 -0.88 4.16 6.68
N ARG A 381 -2.08 4.60 6.30
CA ARG A 381 -2.71 4.26 5.03
C ARG A 381 -3.13 5.52 4.28
N TYR A 382 -2.81 5.57 3.00
CA TYR A 382 -3.16 6.70 2.13
C TYR A 382 -4.67 6.91 2.05
N SER A 383 -5.09 8.17 2.02
CA SER A 383 -6.49 8.54 1.87
C SER A 383 -7.00 8.22 0.47
N PHE A 384 -8.31 7.98 0.32
CA PHE A 384 -8.88 7.76 -0.99
C PHE A 384 -9.01 9.09 -1.73
N VAL A 385 -8.47 9.15 -2.93
CA VAL A 385 -8.52 10.31 -3.81
C VAL A 385 -9.43 9.98 -4.97
N ARG A 386 -10.34 10.89 -5.27
CA ARG A 386 -11.07 10.94 -6.54
C ARG A 386 -10.52 12.06 -7.38
N ILE A 387 -10.20 11.76 -8.64
CA ILE A 387 -9.88 12.77 -9.66
C ILE A 387 -10.88 12.58 -10.80
N ILE A 388 -11.55 13.65 -11.22
CA ILE A 388 -12.38 13.69 -12.43
C ILE A 388 -11.90 14.84 -13.30
N VAL A 389 -11.58 14.52 -14.55
CA VAL A 389 -11.17 15.48 -15.58
C VAL A 389 -12.35 15.70 -16.51
N SER A 390 -12.72 16.96 -16.69
CA SER A 390 -13.78 17.37 -17.62
C SER A 390 -13.30 18.47 -18.55
N GLU A 391 -13.77 18.45 -19.79
CA GLU A 391 -13.57 19.52 -20.75
C GLU A 391 -14.64 20.61 -20.57
N LEU A 392 -14.22 21.87 -20.59
CA LEU A 392 -15.13 23.02 -20.53
C LEU A 392 -15.42 23.51 -21.95
N VAL A 393 -16.66 23.32 -22.41
CA VAL A 393 -17.12 23.74 -23.74
C VAL A 393 -18.37 24.59 -23.60
N ASN A 394 -18.31 25.89 -23.96
CA ASN A 394 -19.46 26.81 -23.89
C ASN A 394 -20.17 26.76 -22.51
N ASP A 395 -19.40 26.85 -21.42
CA ASP A 395 -19.88 26.75 -20.03
C ASP A 395 -20.50 25.40 -19.64
N THR A 396 -20.39 24.37 -20.50
CA THR A 396 -20.81 22.99 -20.19
C THR A 396 -19.60 22.11 -19.90
N LEU A 397 -19.75 21.23 -18.92
CA LEU A 397 -18.71 20.29 -18.51
C LEU A 397 -18.95 18.92 -19.14
N LYS A 398 -18.00 18.47 -19.95
CA LYS A 398 -18.02 17.15 -20.58
C LYS A 398 -17.07 16.20 -19.86
N TYR A 399 -17.53 15.00 -19.55
CA TYR A 399 -16.70 14.01 -18.89
C TYR A 399 -15.60 13.50 -19.84
N ILE A 400 -14.34 13.51 -19.40
CA ILE A 400 -13.22 12.91 -20.14
C ILE A 400 -12.80 11.60 -19.47
N SER A 401 -12.44 11.67 -18.19
CA SER A 401 -11.91 10.52 -17.46
C SER A 401 -11.89 10.80 -15.96
N GLY A 402 -11.88 9.76 -15.14
CA GLY A 402 -11.55 9.89 -13.74
C GLY A 402 -10.91 8.62 -13.16
N ILE A 403 -10.61 8.70 -11.88
CA ILE A 403 -10.02 7.62 -11.10
C ILE A 403 -10.39 7.79 -9.63
N TYR A 404 -10.51 6.66 -8.92
CA TYR A 404 -10.78 6.62 -7.49
C TYR A 404 -9.94 5.55 -6.80
N ARG A 405 -8.88 5.95 -6.09
CA ARG A 405 -7.87 5.04 -5.50
C ARG A 405 -7.24 5.61 -4.23
N ALA A 406 -6.59 4.76 -3.43
CA ALA A 406 -5.90 5.12 -2.20
C ALA A 406 -4.40 4.81 -2.31
N ASP A 407 -3.68 5.64 -3.05
CA ASP A 407 -2.25 5.50 -3.33
C ASP A 407 -1.52 6.81 -2.97
N ARG A 408 -0.20 6.76 -2.67
CA ARG A 408 0.63 7.96 -2.48
C ARG A 408 0.46 8.94 -3.64
N ASN A 409 0.47 8.41 -4.85
CA ASN A 409 0.24 9.15 -6.07
C ASN A 409 -0.92 8.54 -6.86
N VAL A 410 -1.95 9.34 -7.12
CA VAL A 410 -3.13 8.93 -7.91
C VAL A 410 -3.08 9.67 -9.25
N VAL A 411 -3.03 8.91 -10.35
CA VAL A 411 -2.74 9.44 -11.69
C VAL A 411 -3.86 9.16 -12.66
N VAL A 412 -4.19 10.18 -13.45
CA VAL A 412 -4.99 10.08 -14.68
C VAL A 412 -4.08 10.36 -15.87
N GLU A 413 -3.98 9.41 -16.80
CA GLU A 413 -3.24 9.56 -18.06
C GLU A 413 -4.22 9.84 -19.20
N GLN A 414 -3.99 10.90 -19.98
CA GLN A 414 -4.87 11.30 -21.09
C GLN A 414 -4.09 11.93 -22.26
N ASN A 415 -4.73 11.93 -23.43
CA ASN A 415 -4.33 12.77 -24.56
C ASN A 415 -5.34 13.91 -24.69
N LEU A 416 -4.99 15.08 -24.16
CA LEU A 416 -5.87 16.25 -24.20
C LEU A 416 -5.60 17.08 -25.45
N LYS A 417 -6.67 17.64 -26.01
CA LYS A 417 -6.58 18.61 -27.10
C LYS A 417 -6.30 19.99 -26.54
N LYS A 418 -5.87 20.90 -27.42
CA LYS A 418 -5.86 22.33 -27.08
C LYS A 418 -7.26 22.73 -26.60
N GLY A 419 -7.36 23.29 -25.40
CA GLY A 419 -8.64 23.59 -24.78
C GLY A 419 -8.55 23.89 -23.29
N GLN A 420 -9.71 24.07 -22.67
CA GLN A 420 -9.85 24.34 -21.25
C GLN A 420 -10.48 23.14 -20.55
N TYR A 421 -9.92 22.77 -19.42
CA TYR A 421 -10.34 21.62 -18.63
C TYR A 421 -10.49 22.01 -17.17
N LEU A 422 -11.38 21.32 -16.48
CA LEU A 422 -11.50 21.36 -15.03
C LEU A 422 -11.12 19.99 -14.45
N VAL A 423 -10.28 20.01 -13.43
CA VAL A 423 -9.87 18.84 -12.66
C VAL A 423 -10.51 18.95 -11.28
N PHE A 424 -11.48 18.08 -11.04
CA PHE A 424 -12.20 17.95 -9.77
C PHE A 424 -11.49 16.93 -8.90
N ILE A 425 -11.16 17.33 -7.67
CA ILE A 425 -10.43 16.51 -6.73
C ILE A 425 -11.22 16.43 -5.43
N GLU A 426 -11.47 15.22 -4.94
CA GLU A 426 -12.05 14.96 -3.62
C GLU A 426 -11.15 14.00 -2.86
N LEU A 427 -10.85 14.34 -1.61
CA LEU A 427 -10.07 13.53 -0.69
C LEU A 427 -10.98 13.00 0.42
N GLN A 428 -11.02 11.68 0.58
CA GLN A 428 -11.66 11.03 1.72
C GLN A 428 -10.61 10.65 2.74
N TRP A 429 -10.45 11.52 3.73
CA TRP A 429 -9.45 11.39 4.79
C TRP A 429 -9.59 10.07 5.54
N GLN A 430 -8.46 9.38 5.70
CA GLN A 430 -8.34 8.30 6.68
C GLN A 430 -7.96 8.82 8.07
N TYR A 431 -7.23 9.94 8.12
CA TYR A 431 -6.80 10.57 9.36
C TYR A 431 -7.07 12.09 9.28
N PRO A 432 -8.31 12.55 9.55
CA PRO A 432 -8.70 13.97 9.42
C PRO A 432 -7.84 14.94 10.25
N GLN A 433 -7.20 14.44 11.31
CA GLN A 433 -6.31 15.19 12.19
C GLN A 433 -4.93 15.49 11.57
N ILE A 434 -4.57 14.85 10.45
CA ILE A 434 -3.30 15.07 9.76
C ILE A 434 -3.54 16.01 8.59
N GLN A 435 -2.97 17.20 8.66
CA GLN A 435 -2.88 18.09 7.51
C GLN A 435 -1.90 17.47 6.49
N ILE A 436 -2.44 16.85 5.44
CA ILE A 436 -1.64 16.41 4.30
C ILE A 436 -1.53 17.60 3.34
N ILE A 437 -0.29 18.04 3.10
CA ILE A 437 -0.01 18.92 1.95
C ILE A 437 -0.39 18.12 0.71
N SER A 438 -1.32 18.68 -0.05
CA SER A 438 -1.89 18.04 -1.21
C SER A 438 -1.44 18.82 -2.42
N THR A 439 -0.75 18.18 -3.35
CA THR A 439 -0.27 18.86 -4.56
C THR A 439 -0.81 18.16 -5.78
N LEU A 440 -1.43 18.92 -6.69
CA LEU A 440 -1.72 18.46 -8.04
C LEU A 440 -0.49 18.77 -8.90
N SER A 441 0.06 17.75 -9.54
CA SER A 441 1.11 17.93 -10.53
C SER A 441 0.70 17.39 -11.90
N THR A 442 1.32 17.95 -12.93
CA THR A 442 1.16 17.53 -14.31
C THR A 442 2.52 17.19 -14.90
N TYR A 443 2.56 16.15 -15.71
CA TYR A 443 3.73 15.75 -16.48
C TYR A 443 3.30 15.55 -17.93
N ALA A 444 3.70 16.45 -18.83
CA ALA A 444 3.05 16.59 -20.13
C ALA A 444 4.03 16.89 -21.26
N SER A 445 3.74 16.43 -22.47
CA SER A 445 4.55 16.75 -23.66
C SER A 445 4.55 18.25 -24.03
N LYS A 446 3.57 19.01 -23.53
CA LYS A 446 3.40 20.46 -23.75
C LYS A 446 3.01 21.17 -22.45
N LYS A 447 3.21 22.48 -22.40
CA LYS A 447 2.97 23.28 -21.19
C LYS A 447 1.48 23.25 -20.80
N ALA A 448 1.22 22.76 -19.61
CA ALA A 448 -0.09 22.72 -18.97
C ALA A 448 -0.18 23.84 -17.93
N LYS A 449 -1.07 24.83 -18.10
CA LYS A 449 -1.20 25.91 -17.10
C LYS A 449 -2.25 25.52 -16.06
N LEU A 450 -1.88 25.62 -14.79
CA LEU A 450 -2.73 25.28 -13.66
C LEU A 450 -3.19 26.54 -12.95
N LYS A 451 -4.48 26.63 -12.62
CA LYS A 451 -5.03 27.73 -11.82
C LYS A 451 -6.10 27.23 -10.88
N ARG A 452 -6.02 27.59 -9.60
CA ARG A 452 -7.09 27.29 -8.62
C ARG A 452 -8.36 28.07 -8.97
N ILE A 453 -9.51 27.40 -8.85
CA ILE A 453 -10.82 28.05 -8.95
C ILE A 453 -11.52 27.98 -7.60
N ASN A 454 -12.00 29.14 -7.16
CA ASN A 454 -12.85 29.28 -5.98
C ASN A 454 -14.27 29.65 -6.41
N GLY A 455 -15.29 29.19 -5.66
CA GLY A 455 -16.68 29.61 -5.85
C GLY A 455 -17.51 28.83 -6.87
N LEU A 456 -16.93 27.86 -7.58
CA LEU A 456 -17.72 26.88 -8.34
C LEU A 456 -18.34 25.85 -7.40
N ASP A 457 -19.62 25.55 -7.60
CA ASP A 457 -20.31 24.50 -6.87
C ASP A 457 -19.84 23.13 -7.34
N TYR A 458 -19.02 22.49 -6.52
CA TYR A 458 -18.45 21.17 -6.78
C TYR A 458 -19.54 20.12 -7.05
N LEU A 459 -20.56 20.03 -6.21
CA LEU A 459 -21.57 18.98 -6.30
C LEU A 459 -22.46 19.14 -7.53
N ASN A 460 -22.88 20.37 -7.82
CA ASN A 460 -23.66 20.63 -9.03
C ASN A 460 -22.84 20.40 -10.30
N SER A 461 -21.55 20.72 -10.28
CA SER A 461 -20.64 20.40 -11.38
C SER A 461 -20.49 18.89 -11.59
N ILE A 462 -20.30 18.11 -10.52
CA ILE A 462 -20.26 16.64 -10.58
C ILE A 462 -21.57 16.07 -11.12
N ARG A 463 -22.74 16.58 -10.71
CA ARG A 463 -24.03 16.17 -11.28
C ARG A 463 -24.10 16.41 -12.78
N ASN A 464 -23.63 17.57 -13.25
CA ASN A 464 -23.60 17.89 -14.68
C ASN A 464 -22.64 16.97 -15.45
N ILE A 465 -21.47 16.67 -14.88
CA ILE A 465 -20.50 15.73 -15.47
C ILE A 465 -21.10 14.31 -15.55
N ILE A 466 -21.77 13.85 -14.49
CA ILE A 466 -22.42 12.53 -14.46
C ILE A 466 -23.59 12.46 -15.44
N LYS A 467 -24.34 13.56 -15.60
CA LYS A 467 -25.37 13.67 -16.63
C LYS A 467 -24.77 13.44 -18.02
N ASP A 468 -23.71 14.18 -18.36
CA ASP A 468 -23.01 14.04 -19.64
C ASP A 468 -22.47 12.62 -19.85
N TYR A 469 -21.77 12.07 -18.85
CA TYR A 469 -21.30 10.68 -18.89
C TYR A 469 -22.45 9.70 -19.15
N SER A 470 -23.57 9.86 -18.44
CA SER A 470 -24.72 8.97 -18.54
C SER A 470 -25.44 9.06 -19.89
N ASP A 471 -25.50 10.26 -20.49
CA ASP A 471 -26.11 10.47 -21.79
C ASP A 471 -25.25 9.90 -22.93
N ASN A 472 -23.93 9.96 -22.79
CA ASN A 472 -22.99 9.51 -23.82
C ASN A 472 -22.62 8.01 -23.72
N ASN A 473 -22.91 7.35 -22.59
CA ASN A 473 -22.52 5.95 -22.33
C ASN A 473 -23.70 5.01 -22.07
N VAL A 474 -24.90 5.29 -22.61
CA VAL A 474 -26.14 4.52 -22.36
C VAL A 474 -25.94 3.00 -22.47
N ASN A 475 -25.20 2.54 -23.48
CA ASN A 475 -24.95 1.11 -23.73
C ASN A 475 -24.14 0.40 -22.62
N LYS A 476 -23.44 1.16 -21.76
CA LYS A 476 -22.67 0.62 -20.63
C LYS A 476 -23.47 0.63 -19.32
N LEU A 477 -24.70 1.14 -19.35
CA LEU A 477 -25.52 1.38 -18.17
C LEU A 477 -26.73 0.46 -18.16
N LYS A 478 -27.25 0.21 -16.96
CA LYS A 478 -28.54 -0.44 -16.84
C LYS A 478 -29.64 0.60 -17.02
N GLU A 479 -30.42 0.47 -18.09
CA GLU A 479 -31.56 1.35 -18.38
C GLU A 479 -32.90 0.65 -18.06
N ILE A 480 -33.83 1.42 -17.51
CA ILE A 480 -35.20 1.01 -17.22
C ILE A 480 -36.13 2.05 -17.83
N ASN A 481 -37.03 1.62 -18.70
CA ASN A 481 -38.07 2.45 -19.31
C ASN A 481 -39.43 2.13 -18.67
N TYR A 482 -40.14 3.14 -18.20
CA TYR A 482 -41.38 2.96 -17.42
C TYR A 482 -42.65 2.91 -18.29
N LEU A 483 -42.60 3.41 -19.54
CA LEU A 483 -43.76 3.71 -20.38
C LEU A 483 -43.75 3.07 -21.78
N ASP A 484 -43.12 1.90 -21.95
CA ASP A 484 -43.06 1.29 -23.28
C ASP A 484 -44.42 0.86 -23.83
N GLN A 485 -44.89 1.58 -24.86
CA GLN A 485 -45.19 1.03 -26.19
C GLN A 485 -45.46 2.09 -27.27
N TYR A 486 -45.67 3.37 -26.95
CA TYR A 486 -45.95 4.39 -27.99
C TYR A 486 -45.42 5.82 -27.72
N ASN A 487 -44.66 6.08 -26.64
CA ASN A 487 -44.02 7.39 -26.44
C ASN A 487 -42.80 7.29 -25.54
N LYS A 488 -41.68 7.83 -26.03
CA LYS A 488 -40.31 7.65 -25.56
C LYS A 488 -39.95 8.33 -24.21
N ASN A 489 -40.78 8.37 -23.17
CA ASN A 489 -40.74 9.59 -22.36
C ASN A 489 -40.31 9.54 -20.87
N ILE A 490 -40.09 8.39 -20.19
CA ILE A 490 -39.46 8.37 -18.84
C ILE A 490 -38.50 7.19 -18.68
N PHE A 491 -37.22 7.46 -18.39
CA PHE A 491 -36.21 6.43 -18.15
C PHE A 491 -35.36 6.67 -16.90
N LYS A 492 -34.83 5.57 -16.36
CA LYS A 492 -33.86 5.51 -15.27
C LYS A 492 -32.62 4.77 -15.74
N ARG A 493 -31.45 5.38 -15.62
CA ARG A 493 -30.14 4.78 -15.85
C ARG A 493 -29.40 4.63 -14.54
N ILE A 494 -28.76 3.49 -14.34
CA ILE A 494 -27.99 3.18 -13.13
C ILE A 494 -26.58 2.80 -13.55
N GLY A 495 -25.59 3.41 -12.91
CA GLY A 495 -24.19 3.15 -13.18
C GLY A 495 -23.28 3.53 -12.03
N ILE A 496 -22.02 3.12 -12.16
CA ILE A 496 -20.94 3.56 -11.29
C ILE A 496 -19.86 4.19 -12.17
N VAL A 497 -19.38 5.36 -11.76
CA VAL A 497 -18.30 6.10 -12.43
C VAL A 497 -17.39 6.69 -11.36
N ASP A 498 -16.10 6.36 -11.40
CA ASP A 498 -15.04 6.91 -10.54
C ASP A 498 -15.39 7.00 -9.04
N GLY A 499 -16.02 5.94 -8.51
CA GLY A 499 -16.43 5.89 -7.10
C GLY A 499 -17.69 6.67 -6.77
N TYR A 500 -18.52 7.04 -7.74
CA TYR A 500 -19.91 7.46 -7.54
C TYR A 500 -20.86 6.40 -8.10
N LEU A 501 -21.77 5.91 -7.27
CA LEU A 501 -22.97 5.23 -7.71
C LEU A 501 -24.02 6.29 -8.04
N PHE A 502 -24.57 6.26 -9.25
CA PHE A 502 -25.57 7.22 -9.68
C PHE A 502 -26.85 6.56 -10.20
N LEU A 503 -27.96 7.25 -9.99
CA LEU A 503 -29.24 6.97 -10.60
C LEU A 503 -29.69 8.23 -11.34
N HIS A 504 -29.71 8.14 -12.67
CA HIS A 504 -30.07 9.23 -13.56
C HIS A 504 -31.48 8.99 -14.12
N TYR A 505 -32.42 9.82 -13.72
CA TYR A 505 -33.79 9.83 -14.19
C TYR A 505 -33.99 10.96 -15.19
N GLN A 506 -34.63 10.65 -16.30
CA GLN A 506 -35.04 11.65 -17.27
C GLN A 506 -36.50 11.45 -17.63
N ASN A 507 -37.27 12.52 -17.41
CA ASN A 507 -38.67 12.61 -17.77
C ASN A 507 -38.81 13.58 -18.95
N GLN A 508 -38.94 13.00 -20.15
CA GLN A 508 -39.17 13.69 -21.42
C GLN A 508 -40.67 13.84 -21.75
N THR A 509 -41.59 13.53 -20.82
CA THR A 509 -43.03 13.78 -21.03
C THR A 509 -43.34 15.27 -20.90
N PHE A 510 -44.51 15.70 -21.39
CA PHE A 510 -45.01 17.07 -21.20
C PHE A 510 -46.09 17.18 -20.12
N ASP A 511 -46.66 16.05 -19.74
CA ASP A 511 -47.90 15.95 -18.97
C ASP A 511 -47.82 14.87 -17.87
N SER A 512 -46.68 14.23 -17.64
CA SER A 512 -46.58 13.17 -16.64
C SER A 512 -45.53 13.49 -15.57
N ILE A 513 -45.86 13.21 -14.31
CA ILE A 513 -44.95 13.29 -13.17
C ILE A 513 -44.59 11.87 -12.73
N LEU A 514 -43.29 11.58 -12.57
CA LEU A 514 -42.82 10.39 -11.89
C LEU A 514 -42.64 10.69 -10.40
N GLN A 515 -43.25 9.90 -9.54
CA GLN A 515 -42.92 9.84 -8.11
C GLN A 515 -42.27 8.48 -7.83
N GLU A 516 -41.11 8.48 -7.18
CA GLU A 516 -40.42 7.22 -6.86
C GLU A 516 -39.89 7.24 -5.43
N VAL A 517 -40.09 6.11 -4.75
CA VAL A 517 -39.54 5.80 -3.43
C VAL A 517 -38.55 4.66 -3.61
N ILE A 518 -37.28 4.91 -3.29
CA ILE A 518 -36.19 3.94 -3.37
C ILE A 518 -35.81 3.55 -1.95
N HIS A 519 -35.70 2.25 -1.71
CA HIS A 519 -35.22 1.66 -0.48
C HIS A 519 -33.93 0.90 -0.74
N PHE A 520 -32.83 1.33 -0.15
CA PHE A 520 -31.57 0.59 -0.17
C PHE A 520 -31.37 -0.14 1.16
N SER A 521 -31.26 -1.48 1.13
CA SER A 521 -31.12 -2.29 2.35
C SER A 521 -29.67 -2.66 2.69
N ASP A 522 -28.78 -2.82 1.70
CA ASP A 522 -27.40 -3.29 1.89
C ASP A 522 -26.32 -2.28 1.46
N THR A 523 -26.37 -1.01 1.88
CA THR A 523 -25.50 0.10 1.40
C THR A 523 -24.04 0.08 1.91
N ILE A 524 -23.43 -1.11 2.01
CA ILE A 524 -22.08 -1.25 2.53
C ILE A 524 -21.10 -0.47 1.65
N GLY A 525 -20.39 0.50 2.22
CA GLY A 525 -19.40 1.31 1.51
C GLY A 525 -19.97 2.36 0.54
N TYR A 526 -21.24 2.75 0.70
CA TYR A 526 -21.86 3.86 -0.04
C TYR A 526 -22.58 4.83 0.89
N VAL A 527 -22.40 6.13 0.67
CA VAL A 527 -23.04 7.21 1.46
C VAL A 527 -23.74 8.18 0.51
N PRO A 528 -25.00 8.57 0.76
CA PRO A 528 -25.72 9.55 -0.06
C PRO A 528 -25.09 10.94 0.00
N ILE A 529 -25.18 11.67 -1.10
CA ILE A 529 -24.69 13.04 -1.21
C ILE A 529 -25.87 14.03 -1.13
N SER A 530 -25.77 15.03 -0.24
CA SER A 530 -26.74 16.12 0.00
C SER A 530 -27.18 16.81 -1.32
N PRO A 531 -28.46 17.24 -1.51
CA PRO A 531 -29.46 17.65 -0.51
C PRO A 531 -30.43 16.57 -0.04
N LEU A 532 -30.14 15.28 -0.28
CA LEU A 532 -30.90 14.17 0.28
C LEU A 532 -30.73 14.22 1.81
N GLN A 533 -31.76 14.71 2.52
CA GLN A 533 -31.73 15.12 3.93
C GLN A 533 -31.02 14.13 4.86
N SER A 534 -30.40 14.65 5.93
CA SER A 534 -29.75 13.90 7.02
C SER A 534 -30.63 12.84 7.73
N ASN A 535 -31.93 12.79 7.43
CA ASN A 535 -32.91 11.84 7.98
C ASN A 535 -33.28 10.69 7.01
N SER A 536 -32.55 10.50 5.92
CA SER A 536 -32.84 9.45 4.93
C SER A 536 -32.40 8.05 5.37
N PHE A 537 -31.46 7.95 6.32
CA PHE A 537 -31.11 6.69 6.95
C PHE A 537 -32.15 6.30 8.00
N GLN A 538 -32.69 5.10 7.87
CA GLN A 538 -33.58 4.50 8.84
C GLN A 538 -32.78 3.92 10.02
N LYS A 539 -33.50 3.61 11.11
CA LYS A 539 -32.89 3.05 12.33
C LYS A 539 -32.18 1.71 12.11
N ASP A 540 -32.57 0.97 11.06
CA ASP A 540 -31.97 -0.29 10.66
C ASP A 540 -30.76 -0.13 9.72
N GLY A 541 -30.33 1.11 9.44
CA GLY A 541 -29.22 1.43 8.53
C GLY A 541 -29.59 1.46 7.06
N SER A 542 -30.84 1.15 6.69
CA SER A 542 -31.32 1.26 5.32
C SER A 542 -31.49 2.72 4.88
N LEU A 543 -31.29 3.01 3.59
CA LEU A 543 -31.45 4.35 3.03
C LEU A 543 -32.74 4.44 2.23
N LYS A 544 -33.65 5.33 2.63
CA LYS A 544 -34.89 5.60 1.90
C LYS A 544 -34.83 6.96 1.23
N ILE A 545 -34.99 7.01 -0.09
CA ILE A 545 -35.01 8.23 -0.88
C ILE A 545 -36.37 8.35 -1.57
N GLN A 546 -37.02 9.50 -1.43
CA GLN A 546 -38.25 9.83 -2.13
C GLN A 546 -38.06 11.12 -2.92
N PHE A 547 -38.48 11.13 -4.18
CA PHE A 547 -38.42 12.31 -5.01
C PHE A 547 -39.55 12.33 -6.04
N THR A 548 -39.73 13.50 -6.65
CA THR A 548 -40.63 13.71 -7.78
C THR A 548 -39.84 14.24 -8.97
N SER A 549 -40.14 13.73 -10.16
CA SER A 549 -39.55 14.15 -11.43
C SER A 549 -40.67 14.68 -12.32
N PRO A 550 -40.82 16.02 -12.41
CA PRO A 550 -41.85 16.67 -13.23
C PRO A 550 -41.62 16.46 -14.74
N PRO A 551 -42.59 16.82 -15.60
CA PRO A 551 -42.38 16.82 -17.05
C PRO A 551 -41.14 17.63 -17.46
N GLN A 552 -40.46 17.23 -18.53
CA GLN A 552 -39.25 17.87 -19.05
C GLN A 552 -38.15 18.08 -17.99
N SER A 553 -37.91 17.08 -17.13
CA SER A 553 -36.96 17.20 -16.02
C SER A 553 -35.93 16.08 -15.97
N ILE A 554 -34.86 16.35 -15.23
CA ILE A 554 -33.79 15.41 -14.95
C ILE A 554 -33.54 15.39 -13.44
N VAL A 555 -33.44 14.19 -12.88
CA VAL A 555 -33.09 13.97 -11.47
C VAL A 555 -31.90 13.04 -11.40
N ILE A 556 -30.84 13.46 -10.69
CA ILE A 556 -29.63 12.66 -10.49
C ILE A 556 -29.44 12.44 -8.99
N ILE A 557 -29.52 11.18 -8.59
CA ILE A 557 -29.21 10.72 -7.23
C ILE A 557 -27.78 10.19 -7.23
N LEU A 558 -26.95 10.68 -6.31
CA LEU A 558 -25.56 10.27 -6.15
C LEU A 558 -25.31 9.67 -4.77
N LEU A 559 -24.62 8.52 -4.75
CA LEU A 559 -24.01 7.95 -3.57
C LEU A 559 -22.50 7.91 -3.79
N SER A 560 -21.74 8.50 -2.88
CA SER A 560 -20.28 8.42 -2.86
C SER A 560 -19.85 7.07 -2.33
N GLN A 561 -18.93 6.41 -3.04
CA GLN A 561 -18.25 5.24 -2.54
C GLN A 561 -17.33 5.67 -1.40
N VAL A 562 -17.44 5.00 -0.26
CA VAL A 562 -16.59 5.22 0.92
C VAL A 562 -15.94 3.91 1.34
N ARG A 563 -14.89 3.99 2.16
CA ARG A 563 -14.25 2.79 2.69
C ARG A 563 -15.24 1.95 3.49
N SER A 564 -15.31 0.66 3.17
CA SER A 564 -16.04 -0.35 3.95
C SER A 564 -15.07 -1.18 4.82
N SER A 565 -15.50 -1.64 5.99
CA SER A 565 -14.77 -2.60 6.83
C SER A 565 -14.43 -3.90 6.08
N ILE A 566 -15.33 -4.35 5.20
CA ILE A 566 -15.20 -5.60 4.43
C ILE A 566 -14.39 -5.46 3.12
N GLY A 567 -13.81 -4.29 2.84
CA GLY A 567 -13.07 -4.01 1.59
C GLY A 567 -13.90 -4.14 0.29
N LYS A 568 -15.22 -4.12 0.39
CA LYS A 568 -16.16 -4.26 -0.71
C LYS A 568 -17.31 -3.30 -0.53
N CYS A 569 -17.73 -2.68 -1.62
CA CYS A 569 -18.94 -1.91 -1.65
C CYS A 569 -20.07 -2.77 -2.22
N GLN A 570 -21.18 -2.85 -1.49
CA GLN A 570 -22.38 -3.56 -1.91
C GLN A 570 -23.56 -2.61 -1.79
N TYR A 571 -24.57 -2.81 -2.62
CA TYR A 571 -25.89 -2.23 -2.42
C TYR A 571 -26.96 -3.18 -2.94
N THR A 572 -28.09 -3.18 -2.26
CA THR A 572 -29.34 -3.77 -2.73
C THR A 572 -30.38 -2.67 -2.72
N GLN A 573 -31.03 -2.43 -3.86
CA GLN A 573 -32.12 -1.47 -3.95
C GLN A 573 -33.44 -2.12 -4.38
N GLN A 574 -34.54 -1.57 -3.87
CA GLN A 574 -35.91 -1.80 -4.32
C GLN A 574 -36.58 -0.44 -4.53
N SER A 575 -37.36 -0.29 -5.60
CA SER A 575 -38.04 0.97 -5.92
C SER A 575 -39.54 0.77 -6.14
N GLN A 576 -40.34 1.68 -5.60
CA GLN A 576 -41.77 1.81 -5.84
C GLN A 576 -42.03 3.09 -6.62
N SER A 577 -42.66 2.98 -7.79
CA SER A 577 -42.80 4.10 -8.71
C SER A 577 -44.26 4.31 -9.10
N GLN A 578 -44.67 5.57 -9.20
CA GLN A 578 -46.00 5.99 -9.59
C GLN A 578 -45.90 7.09 -10.66
N ILE A 579 -46.67 6.95 -11.74
CA ILE A 579 -46.74 7.95 -12.81
C ILE A 579 -48.12 8.61 -12.77
N ILE A 580 -48.14 9.94 -12.68
CA ILE A 580 -49.34 10.77 -12.53
C ILE A 580 -49.49 11.68 -13.76
N CYS A 581 -50.66 11.71 -14.40
CA CYS A 581 -50.95 12.66 -15.48
C CYS A 581 -51.33 14.03 -14.92
N ILE A 582 -50.86 15.10 -15.57
CA ILE A 582 -51.27 16.48 -15.36
C ILE A 582 -52.33 16.81 -16.42
N PRO A 583 -53.56 17.19 -16.02
CA PRO A 583 -54.60 17.59 -16.96
C PRO A 583 -54.14 18.79 -17.82
N GLN A 584 -54.32 18.72 -19.15
CA GLN A 584 -54.07 19.87 -20.02
C GLN A 584 -55.29 20.82 -19.96
N LYS A 585 -55.04 22.14 -20.10
CA LYS A 585 -56.02 23.24 -19.91
C LYS A 585 -57.31 23.16 -20.75
N HIS A 586 -57.48 22.19 -21.65
CA HIS A 586 -58.74 21.95 -22.38
C HIS A 586 -59.76 21.08 -21.62
N ASP A 587 -59.36 20.44 -20.51
CA ASP A 587 -60.26 19.68 -19.65
C ASP A 587 -60.69 20.52 -18.43
N GLN A 588 -61.49 21.57 -18.67
CA GLN A 588 -61.95 22.48 -17.61
C GLN A 588 -63.05 21.93 -16.69
N TYR A 589 -63.31 20.62 -16.70
CA TYR A 589 -64.31 19.99 -15.85
C TYR A 589 -63.84 18.63 -15.30
N ASP A 590 -62.65 18.56 -14.69
CA ASP A 590 -62.42 17.68 -13.56
C ASP A 590 -61.04 17.98 -12.92
N ASN A 591 -61.03 18.41 -11.66
CA ASN A 591 -59.82 18.65 -10.87
C ASN A 591 -59.11 17.34 -10.44
N ASN A 592 -59.36 16.22 -11.12
CA ASN A 592 -58.90 14.91 -10.70
C ASN A 592 -57.57 14.59 -11.37
N GLN A 593 -56.49 14.52 -10.57
CA GLN A 593 -55.24 13.91 -11.00
C GLN A 593 -55.48 12.42 -11.27
N PHE A 594 -55.20 11.95 -12.48
CA PHE A 594 -55.34 10.55 -12.85
C PHE A 594 -53.98 9.83 -12.75
N ILE A 595 -53.94 8.71 -12.03
CA ILE A 595 -52.77 7.84 -11.98
C ILE A 595 -52.72 7.06 -13.29
N LEU A 596 -51.76 7.38 -14.17
CA LEU A 596 -51.58 6.68 -15.46
C LEU A 596 -51.17 5.24 -15.24
N LYS A 597 -50.30 5.01 -14.25
CA LYS A 597 -49.74 3.69 -13.97
C LYS A 597 -49.18 3.68 -12.55
N GLN A 598 -49.71 2.80 -11.71
CA GLN A 598 -49.10 2.46 -10.43
C GLN A 598 -48.24 1.21 -10.64
N LEU A 599 -46.92 1.38 -10.68
CA LEU A 599 -45.99 0.27 -10.80
C LEU A 599 -45.63 -0.18 -9.39
N ASN A 600 -46.50 -1.01 -8.79
CA ASN A 600 -46.11 -1.89 -7.70
C ASN A 600 -45.27 -3.03 -8.28
N LEU A 601 -44.07 -2.69 -8.75
CA LEU A 601 -43.05 -3.66 -9.12
C LEU A 601 -42.57 -4.29 -7.83
N SER A 602 -43.23 -5.36 -7.41
CA SER A 602 -42.78 -6.23 -6.34
C SER A 602 -41.38 -6.75 -6.70
N GLN A 603 -40.39 -6.03 -6.19
CA GLN A 603 -38.98 -6.37 -6.09
C GLN A 603 -38.22 -6.46 -7.42
N MET A 604 -37.94 -5.30 -8.04
CA MET A 604 -36.74 -5.21 -8.88
C MET A 604 -35.52 -5.12 -7.95
N GLN A 605 -35.05 -6.27 -7.45
CA GLN A 605 -33.86 -6.33 -6.62
C GLN A 605 -32.62 -6.14 -7.48
N LEU A 606 -31.93 -5.03 -7.26
CA LEU A 606 -30.69 -4.71 -7.96
C LEU A 606 -29.55 -4.80 -6.96
N VAL A 607 -28.74 -5.86 -7.09
CA VAL A 607 -27.56 -6.10 -6.27
C VAL A 607 -26.31 -5.70 -7.06
N GLY A 608 -25.61 -4.67 -6.60
CA GLY A 608 -24.29 -4.31 -7.11
C GLY A 608 -23.21 -4.69 -6.11
N ARG A 609 -22.11 -5.31 -6.59
CA ARG A 609 -20.92 -5.64 -5.77
C ARG A 609 -19.68 -5.13 -6.47
N HIS A 610 -18.95 -4.23 -5.82
CA HIS A 610 -17.70 -3.68 -6.32
C HIS A 610 -16.61 -3.85 -5.27
N LYS A 611 -15.45 -4.39 -5.65
CA LYS A 611 -14.28 -4.42 -4.77
C LYS A 611 -13.69 -3.02 -4.72
N LEU A 612 -13.39 -2.53 -3.52
CA LEU A 612 -12.49 -1.39 -3.39
C LEU A 612 -11.11 -1.88 -3.83
N ASN A 613 -10.56 -1.28 -4.89
CA ASN A 613 -9.19 -1.58 -5.32
C ASN A 613 -8.20 -0.92 -4.35
N VAL A 614 -8.03 -1.56 -3.19
CA VAL A 614 -6.98 -1.24 -2.23
C VAL A 614 -5.73 -1.95 -2.75
N LYS A 615 -4.87 -1.26 -3.51
CA LYS A 615 -3.51 -1.76 -3.71
C LYS A 615 -2.76 -1.49 -2.41
N TYR A 616 -2.54 -2.54 -1.64
CA TYR A 616 -1.63 -2.46 -0.51
C TYR A 616 -0.23 -2.29 -1.09
N TYR A 617 0.37 -1.11 -0.95
CA TYR A 617 1.80 -0.97 -1.15
C TYR A 617 2.47 -1.75 -0.02
N TYR A 618 3.25 -2.76 -0.38
CA TYR A 618 4.13 -3.42 0.56
C TYR A 618 5.04 -2.36 1.18
N GLN A 619 4.80 -2.02 2.45
CA GLN A 619 5.87 -1.58 3.31
C GLN A 619 6.90 -2.71 3.31
N ALA A 620 8.11 -2.43 2.84
CA ALA A 620 9.28 -3.19 3.23
C ALA A 620 9.41 -2.98 4.75
N HIS A 621 8.68 -3.79 5.52
CA HIS A 621 8.74 -3.78 6.96
C HIS A 621 10.08 -4.39 7.37
N LEU A 622 11.05 -3.53 7.67
CA LEU A 622 11.98 -3.76 8.77
C LEU A 622 11.20 -3.62 10.08
N GLN A 623 10.24 -4.52 10.31
CA GLN A 623 9.93 -4.92 11.67
C GLN A 623 10.85 -6.08 11.97
N THR A 624 11.76 -5.83 12.91
CA THR A 624 12.54 -6.87 13.59
C THR A 624 11.69 -8.11 13.83
N ARG A 625 12.06 -9.20 13.14
CA ARG A 625 11.76 -10.62 13.41
C ARG A 625 10.54 -10.87 14.30
N PHE A 626 9.51 -11.53 13.77
CA PHE A 626 9.12 -12.90 14.18
C PHE A 626 8.21 -13.51 13.10
N LYS A 627 8.57 -14.72 12.67
CA LYS A 627 7.92 -15.53 11.64
C LYS A 627 7.11 -16.62 12.34
N ASN A 628 5.79 -16.70 12.15
CA ASN A 628 5.20 -17.53 11.10
C ASN A 628 3.66 -17.53 11.21
N GLN A 629 3.04 -17.18 10.09
CA GLN A 629 1.64 -17.41 9.79
C GLN A 629 1.39 -18.90 9.53
N ASN A 630 0.23 -19.41 9.94
CA ASN A 630 -0.63 -20.15 9.03
C ASN A 630 -2.10 -19.92 9.38
N ILE A 631 -2.89 -19.82 8.32
CA ILE A 631 -4.27 -19.36 8.29
C ILE A 631 -5.18 -20.57 8.18
N ILE A 632 -6.17 -20.70 9.08
CA ILE A 632 -7.44 -21.35 8.74
C ILE A 632 -8.61 -20.45 9.16
N LYS A 633 -9.31 -19.91 8.15
CA LYS A 633 -10.64 -19.29 8.28
C LYS A 633 -11.62 -20.29 8.88
N ILE A 634 -12.47 -19.88 9.82
CA ILE A 634 -13.90 -20.25 9.90
C ILE A 634 -14.63 -19.47 11.04
N PHE A 635 -15.85 -19.01 10.70
CA PHE A 635 -16.92 -18.34 11.49
C PHE A 635 -16.85 -16.81 11.74
N GLU A 636 -17.63 -16.07 10.94
CA GLU A 636 -18.11 -14.71 11.19
C GLU A 636 -19.17 -14.71 12.31
N PRO A 637 -19.09 -13.86 13.35
CA PRO A 637 -20.23 -13.50 14.18
C PRO A 637 -20.88 -12.19 13.70
N GLN A 638 -22.21 -12.17 13.77
CA GLN A 638 -23.09 -11.04 13.47
C GLN A 638 -22.81 -9.81 14.36
N PRO A 639 -23.11 -8.58 13.89
CA PRO A 639 -22.79 -7.37 14.63
C PRO A 639 -23.88 -7.09 15.68
N GLU A 640 -23.49 -7.00 16.95
CA GLU A 640 -24.25 -6.21 17.93
C GLU A 640 -23.38 -5.05 18.42
N ASN A 641 -23.99 -3.86 18.37
CA ASN A 641 -23.44 -2.57 18.75
C ASN A 641 -22.96 -2.56 20.19
N ILE A 642 -21.66 -2.37 20.43
CA ILE A 642 -21.15 -1.86 21.70
C ILE A 642 -19.98 -0.91 21.43
N GLU A 643 -20.17 0.37 21.76
CA GLU A 643 -19.09 1.34 21.95
C GLU A 643 -18.29 0.93 23.20
N LEU A 644 -17.00 0.61 23.06
CA LEU A 644 -16.09 0.44 24.20
C LEU A 644 -14.73 1.08 23.91
N THR A 645 -14.39 2.01 24.80
CA THR A 645 -13.24 2.89 24.82
C THR A 645 -11.92 2.18 25.16
N SER A 646 -10.87 2.55 24.44
CA SER A 646 -9.44 2.57 24.80
C SER A 646 -9.02 1.90 26.14
N LEU A 647 -8.61 0.63 26.06
CA LEU A 647 -7.55 -0.08 26.81
C LEU A 647 -7.75 -1.61 26.62
N GLU A 648 -9.02 -2.02 26.52
CA GLU A 648 -9.43 -3.40 26.27
C GLU A 648 -9.07 -3.86 24.85
N THR A 649 -9.12 -2.98 23.85
CA THR A 649 -8.72 -3.29 22.47
C THR A 649 -7.22 -3.60 22.37
N SER A 650 -6.37 -2.89 23.11
CA SER A 650 -4.92 -3.11 23.11
C SER A 650 -4.54 -4.40 23.84
N ILE A 651 -5.24 -4.73 24.93
CA ILE A 651 -5.06 -6.02 25.63
C ILE A 651 -5.63 -7.15 24.77
N PHE A 652 -6.74 -6.94 24.07
CA PHE A 652 -7.37 -7.91 23.20
C PHE A 652 -6.50 -8.21 21.98
N TYR A 653 -5.90 -7.22 21.31
CA TYR A 653 -4.97 -7.46 20.20
C TYR A 653 -3.68 -8.14 20.69
N TYR A 654 -3.13 -7.76 21.85
CA TYR A 654 -1.91 -8.36 22.40
C TYR A 654 -2.15 -9.80 22.92
N PHE A 655 -3.32 -10.09 23.50
CA PHE A 655 -3.71 -11.45 23.87
C PHE A 655 -4.13 -12.28 22.65
N HIS A 656 -4.75 -11.68 21.64
CA HIS A 656 -5.16 -12.36 20.41
C HIS A 656 -3.94 -12.84 19.61
N ASP A 657 -2.92 -11.99 19.47
CA ASP A 657 -1.67 -12.36 18.81
C ASP A 657 -0.91 -13.44 19.62
N PHE A 658 -0.84 -13.30 20.94
CA PHE A 658 -0.22 -14.30 21.85
C PHE A 658 -0.95 -15.65 21.87
N LEU A 659 -2.28 -15.65 21.73
CA LEU A 659 -3.09 -16.87 21.70
C LEU A 659 -3.12 -17.54 20.33
N SER A 660 -2.87 -16.80 19.23
CA SER A 660 -2.93 -17.34 17.86
C SER A 660 -1.76 -18.27 17.51
N GLU A 661 -0.55 -18.05 18.06
CA GLU A 661 0.65 -18.81 17.70
C GLU A 661 0.78 -20.17 18.39
N ILE A 662 0.07 -20.41 19.51
CA ILE A 662 0.26 -21.62 20.33
C ILE A 662 -0.89 -22.64 20.16
N TRP A 663 -2.05 -22.23 19.64
CA TRP A 663 -3.30 -22.97 19.90
C TRP A 663 -4.04 -23.56 18.69
N GLU A 664 -3.63 -23.46 17.43
CA GLU A 664 -4.37 -24.15 16.36
C GLU A 664 -4.34 -25.71 16.50
N PRO A 665 -3.19 -26.36 16.78
CA PRO A 665 -3.18 -27.79 17.06
C PRO A 665 -3.78 -28.15 18.43
N PHE A 666 -3.71 -27.22 19.40
CA PHE A 666 -4.10 -27.45 20.79
C PHE A 666 -5.61 -27.27 21.01
N ILE A 667 -6.24 -26.29 20.36
CA ILE A 667 -7.70 -26.14 20.27
C ILE A 667 -8.28 -27.32 19.51
N PHE A 668 -7.66 -27.75 18.40
CA PHE A 668 -8.10 -28.95 17.70
C PHE A 668 -7.99 -30.20 18.59
N TYR A 669 -6.91 -30.34 19.37
CA TYR A 669 -6.73 -31.44 20.31
C TYR A 669 -7.73 -31.40 21.49
N ILE A 670 -8.06 -30.22 22.01
CA ILE A 670 -9.04 -30.03 23.10
C ILE A 670 -10.47 -30.21 22.58
N ILE A 671 -10.79 -29.75 21.38
CA ILE A 671 -12.08 -30.01 20.71
C ILE A 671 -12.24 -31.51 20.44
N MET A 672 -11.17 -32.17 19.98
CA MET A 672 -11.17 -33.62 19.76
C MET A 672 -11.26 -34.42 21.07
N LEU A 673 -10.62 -33.98 22.16
CA LEU A 673 -10.75 -34.59 23.50
C LEU A 673 -12.16 -34.42 24.07
N ASN A 674 -12.78 -33.25 23.89
CA ASN A 674 -14.16 -32.99 24.31
C ASN A 674 -15.16 -33.79 23.46
N LEU A 675 -14.95 -33.90 22.15
CA LEU A 675 -15.73 -34.80 21.28
C LEU A 675 -15.54 -36.27 21.67
N LEU A 676 -14.33 -36.69 22.03
CA LEU A 676 -14.05 -38.03 22.55
C LEU A 676 -14.79 -38.28 23.88
N LEU A 677 -14.82 -37.31 24.78
CA LEU A 677 -15.52 -37.38 26.06
C LEU A 677 -17.04 -37.51 25.87
N ILE A 678 -17.61 -36.75 24.92
CA ILE A 678 -19.02 -36.83 24.52
C ILE A 678 -19.34 -38.18 23.86
N MET A 679 -18.43 -38.74 23.05
CA MET A 679 -18.60 -40.05 22.42
C MET A 679 -18.40 -41.23 23.38
N ILE A 680 -17.54 -41.08 24.40
CA ILE A 680 -17.35 -42.05 25.49
C ILE A 680 -18.62 -42.14 26.35
N LEU A 681 -19.31 -41.02 26.57
CA LEU A 681 -20.63 -40.99 27.23
C LEU A 681 -21.73 -41.69 26.39
N ASN A 682 -21.57 -41.77 25.06
CA ASN A 682 -22.57 -42.32 24.13
C ASN A 682 -22.23 -43.73 23.58
N ASN A 683 -21.25 -44.45 24.15
CA ASN A 683 -21.05 -45.90 23.96
C ASN A 683 -20.81 -46.41 22.52
N HIS A 684 -20.23 -45.60 21.61
CA HIS A 684 -19.89 -46.04 20.25
C HIS A 684 -18.45 -46.57 20.13
N ARG A 685 -18.27 -47.88 20.35
CA ARG A 685 -16.95 -48.56 20.39
C ARG A 685 -16.20 -48.64 19.05
N THR A 686 -16.86 -48.57 17.91
CA THR A 686 -16.26 -48.79 16.58
C THR A 686 -15.46 -47.60 16.05
N HIS A 687 -15.71 -46.38 16.53
CA HIS A 687 -15.04 -45.16 16.05
C HIS A 687 -13.71 -44.86 16.77
N LEU A 688 -13.47 -45.43 17.96
CA LEU A 688 -12.28 -45.18 18.77
C LEU A 688 -10.97 -45.72 18.15
N ALA A 689 -11.02 -46.88 17.50
CA ALA A 689 -9.84 -47.48 16.86
C ALA A 689 -9.39 -46.73 15.59
N GLN A 690 -10.35 -46.21 14.83
CA GLN A 690 -10.08 -45.46 13.59
C GLN A 690 -9.49 -44.07 13.89
N ILE A 691 -9.94 -43.43 14.97
CA ILE A 691 -9.45 -42.11 15.40
C ILE A 691 -8.05 -42.21 16.03
N SER A 692 -7.75 -43.28 16.78
CA SER A 692 -6.41 -43.54 17.32
C SER A 692 -5.35 -43.69 16.21
N ASN A 693 -5.69 -44.40 15.13
CA ASN A 693 -4.82 -44.57 13.98
C ASN A 693 -4.62 -43.27 13.18
N LEU A 694 -5.64 -42.41 13.11
CA LEU A 694 -5.56 -41.10 12.47
C LEU A 694 -4.66 -40.13 13.26
N LEU A 695 -4.73 -40.16 14.60
CA LEU A 695 -3.88 -39.34 15.47
C LEU A 695 -2.40 -39.79 15.45
N LEU A 696 -2.15 -41.10 15.34
CA LEU A 696 -0.81 -41.66 15.13
C LEU A 696 -0.21 -41.24 13.78
N PHE A 697 -1.03 -41.21 12.73
CA PHE A 697 -0.63 -40.76 11.39
C PHE A 697 -0.31 -39.26 11.35
N ILE A 698 -1.13 -38.42 11.97
CA ILE A 698 -0.91 -36.96 12.07
C ILE A 698 0.34 -36.65 12.91
N SER A 699 0.57 -37.40 14.00
CA SER A 699 1.79 -37.31 14.83
C SER A 699 3.08 -37.65 14.06
N GLN A 700 3.03 -38.61 13.13
CA GLN A 700 4.17 -38.96 12.29
C GLN A 700 4.49 -37.88 11.26
N ILE A 701 3.47 -37.20 10.71
CA ILE A 701 3.60 -36.12 9.72
C ILE A 701 4.20 -34.85 10.35
N LEU A 702 3.90 -34.55 11.62
CA LEU A 702 4.28 -33.29 12.28
C LEU A 702 5.69 -33.29 12.92
N SER A 703 6.52 -34.33 12.74
CA SER A 703 7.79 -34.47 13.50
C SER A 703 9.08 -34.24 12.67
N GLY A 704 9.47 -32.97 12.51
CA GLY A 704 10.85 -32.55 12.20
C GLY A 704 11.80 -32.77 13.39
N GLN A 705 13.02 -33.23 13.14
CA GLN A 705 13.90 -33.88 14.13
C GLN A 705 14.51 -32.95 15.20
N LYS A 706 14.23 -33.24 16.50
CA LYS A 706 15.19 -33.35 17.62
C LYS A 706 14.53 -33.60 18.99
N GLN A 707 13.23 -33.32 19.15
CA GLN A 707 12.51 -33.51 20.43
C GLN A 707 11.85 -34.91 20.59
N LYS A 708 12.17 -35.86 19.72
CA LYS A 708 11.49 -37.15 19.55
C LYS A 708 11.49 -38.04 20.79
N LYS A 709 12.58 -38.13 21.55
CA LYS A 709 12.68 -39.06 22.71
C LYS A 709 12.04 -38.51 23.99
N SER A 710 12.06 -37.19 24.18
CA SER A 710 11.54 -36.54 25.39
C SER A 710 10.02 -36.45 25.36
N ILE A 711 9.46 -36.06 24.20
CA ILE A 711 8.01 -35.97 23.98
C ILE A 711 7.38 -37.37 24.08
N ILE A 712 7.96 -38.39 23.44
CA ILE A 712 7.46 -39.77 23.53
C ILE A 712 7.48 -40.30 24.97
N ARG A 713 8.53 -40.01 25.76
CA ARG A 713 8.62 -40.41 27.18
C ARG A 713 7.60 -39.71 28.09
N ILE A 714 7.29 -38.45 27.81
CA ILE A 714 6.32 -37.67 28.60
C ILE A 714 4.90 -38.07 28.20
N MET A 715 4.63 -38.26 26.90
CA MET A 715 3.35 -38.76 26.41
C MET A 715 3.05 -40.16 26.92
N SER A 716 4.04 -41.07 26.98
CA SER A 716 3.83 -42.40 27.58
C SER A 716 3.51 -42.34 29.08
N LYS A 717 4.06 -41.35 29.81
CA LYS A 717 3.75 -41.13 31.24
C LYS A 717 2.37 -40.49 31.44
N ALA A 718 1.97 -39.57 30.57
CA ALA A 718 0.64 -38.96 30.59
C ALA A 718 -0.45 -39.97 30.22
N GLN A 719 -0.21 -40.83 29.23
CA GLN A 719 -1.08 -41.96 28.90
C GLN A 719 -1.20 -42.94 30.07
N PHE A 720 -0.11 -43.22 30.77
CA PHE A 720 -0.14 -44.07 31.96
C PHE A 720 -0.98 -43.45 33.09
N ILE A 721 -0.83 -42.15 33.36
CA ILE A 721 -1.64 -41.42 34.37
C ILE A 721 -3.11 -41.40 33.97
N SER A 722 -3.43 -41.20 32.69
CA SER A 722 -4.81 -41.21 32.18
C SER A 722 -5.45 -42.60 32.28
N ILE A 723 -4.72 -43.67 31.94
CA ILE A 723 -5.20 -45.05 32.08
C ILE A 723 -5.37 -45.41 33.57
N PHE A 724 -4.46 -44.95 34.42
CA PHE A 724 -4.55 -45.16 35.87
C PHE A 724 -5.76 -44.43 36.48
N LEU A 725 -6.05 -43.20 36.03
CA LEU A 725 -7.26 -42.46 36.38
C LEU A 725 -8.54 -43.13 35.86
N GLU A 726 -8.53 -43.69 34.64
CA GLU A 726 -9.66 -44.44 34.11
C GLU A 726 -9.92 -45.73 34.90
N ILE A 727 -8.86 -46.42 35.34
CA ILE A 727 -8.96 -47.60 36.21
C ILE A 727 -9.51 -47.20 37.58
N ILE A 728 -9.06 -46.09 38.18
CA ILE A 728 -9.58 -45.60 39.46
C ILE A 728 -11.05 -45.18 39.34
N ILE A 729 -11.43 -44.47 38.27
CA ILE A 729 -12.83 -44.07 38.03
C ILE A 729 -13.70 -45.31 37.78
N ARG A 730 -13.21 -46.31 37.05
CA ARG A 730 -13.93 -47.58 36.84
C ARG A 730 -14.06 -48.38 38.14
N LEU A 731 -13.01 -48.49 38.94
CA LEU A 731 -13.04 -49.16 40.26
C LEU A 731 -14.01 -48.44 41.22
N LEU A 732 -13.99 -47.12 41.25
CA LEU A 732 -14.95 -46.31 42.03
C LEU A 732 -16.38 -46.46 41.50
N SER A 733 -16.58 -46.61 40.19
CA SER A 733 -17.91 -46.87 39.61
C SER A 733 -18.40 -48.31 39.85
N PHE A 734 -17.49 -49.27 39.98
CA PHE A 734 -17.79 -50.68 40.25
C PHE A 734 -18.07 -50.92 41.74
N GLU A 735 -17.38 -50.21 42.65
CA GLU A 735 -17.63 -50.26 44.09
C GLU A 735 -18.84 -49.40 44.53
N CYS A 736 -19.26 -48.41 43.73
CA CYS A 736 -20.50 -47.64 43.97
C CYS A 736 -21.80 -48.46 43.79
N GLN A 737 -21.74 -49.70 43.28
CA GLN A 737 -22.90 -50.60 43.25
C GLN A 737 -23.18 -51.33 44.57
N TYR A 738 -22.26 -51.32 45.55
CA TYR A 738 -22.39 -52.14 46.77
C TYR A 738 -22.27 -51.39 48.11
N PHE A 739 -22.14 -50.05 48.10
CA PHE A 739 -22.22 -49.24 49.32
C PHE A 739 -23.26 -48.13 49.20
N THR A 740 -24.34 -48.23 49.98
CA THR A 740 -25.32 -47.15 50.18
C THR A 740 -24.75 -46.12 51.16
N LEU A 741 -23.91 -45.21 50.67
CA LEU A 741 -23.57 -44.01 51.42
C LEU A 741 -24.75 -43.02 51.38
N PRO A 742 -25.05 -42.30 52.48
CA PRO A 742 -26.10 -41.28 52.50
C PRO A 742 -25.85 -40.22 51.40
N PRO A 743 -26.90 -39.63 50.80
CA PRO A 743 -26.77 -38.70 49.66
C PRO A 743 -25.80 -37.54 49.91
N ASN A 744 -25.74 -37.05 51.15
CA ASN A 744 -24.84 -35.98 51.56
C ASN A 744 -23.36 -36.40 51.54
N GLN A 745 -23.04 -37.66 51.85
CA GLN A 745 -21.67 -38.18 51.83
C GLN A 745 -21.20 -38.52 50.42
N MET A 746 -22.09 -39.01 49.55
CA MET A 746 -21.80 -39.18 48.12
C MET A 746 -21.51 -37.84 47.43
N THR A 747 -22.28 -36.80 47.78
CA THR A 747 -22.04 -35.45 47.25
C THR A 747 -20.71 -34.88 47.72
N VAL A 748 -20.30 -35.17 48.96
CA VAL A 748 -18.99 -34.76 49.51
C VAL A 748 -17.85 -35.53 48.84
N LEU A 749 -17.99 -36.84 48.64
CA LEU A 749 -16.99 -37.66 47.94
C LEU A 749 -16.84 -37.23 46.48
N TYR A 750 -17.93 -36.92 45.78
CA TYR A 750 -17.90 -36.43 44.41
C TYR A 750 -17.26 -35.05 44.31
N LYS A 751 -17.57 -34.14 45.25
CA LYS A 751 -16.89 -32.83 45.36
C LYS A 751 -15.40 -32.98 45.67
N PHE A 752 -15.04 -33.93 46.53
CA PHE A 752 -13.65 -34.21 46.88
C PHE A 752 -12.85 -34.76 45.69
N LEU A 753 -13.42 -35.71 44.93
CA LEU A 753 -12.82 -36.25 43.70
C LEU A 753 -12.73 -35.20 42.58
N LEU A 754 -13.72 -34.31 42.47
CA LEU A 754 -13.68 -33.19 41.54
C LEU A 754 -12.56 -32.21 41.90
N ILE A 755 -12.40 -31.89 43.19
CA ILE A 755 -11.32 -31.03 43.70
C ILE A 755 -9.95 -31.67 43.43
N ILE A 756 -9.80 -32.98 43.65
CA ILE A 756 -8.54 -33.71 43.34
C ILE A 756 -8.24 -33.66 41.84
N THR A 757 -9.26 -33.82 40.99
CA THR A 757 -9.10 -33.77 39.53
C THR A 757 -8.70 -32.37 39.07
N ILE A 758 -9.32 -31.32 39.62
CA ILE A 758 -8.94 -29.92 39.35
C ILE A 758 -7.51 -29.65 39.83
N PHE A 759 -7.14 -30.13 41.01
CA PHE A 759 -5.79 -29.96 41.56
C PHE A 759 -4.72 -30.67 40.72
N LEU A 760 -4.99 -31.89 40.24
CA LEU A 760 -4.07 -32.63 39.38
C LEU A 760 -3.94 -31.99 37.98
N ASN A 761 -5.03 -31.46 37.42
CA ASN A 761 -4.98 -30.68 36.18
C ASN A 761 -4.21 -29.36 36.35
N PHE A 762 -4.35 -28.70 37.50
CA PHE A 762 -3.57 -27.52 37.84
C PHE A 762 -2.09 -27.85 38.01
N LEU A 763 -1.74 -28.97 38.67
CA LEU A 763 -0.36 -29.40 38.81
C LEU A 763 0.28 -29.76 37.46
N LEU A 764 -0.49 -30.41 36.57
CA LEU A 764 -0.07 -30.67 35.20
C LEU A 764 0.18 -29.37 34.42
N PHE A 765 -0.72 -28.39 34.56
CA PHE A 765 -0.57 -27.06 33.98
C PHE A 765 0.67 -26.33 34.52
N VAL A 766 0.94 -26.38 35.82
CA VAL A 766 2.14 -25.79 36.45
C VAL A 766 3.42 -26.49 35.97
N CYS A 767 3.42 -27.81 35.79
CA CYS A 767 4.55 -28.54 35.23
C CYS A 767 4.80 -28.18 33.75
N ILE A 768 3.73 -27.95 32.98
CA ILE A 768 3.81 -27.47 31.59
C ILE A 768 4.32 -26.02 31.55
N LEU A 769 3.85 -25.14 32.44
CA LEU A 769 4.36 -23.78 32.59
C LEU A 769 5.84 -23.76 32.98
N LYS A 770 6.26 -24.56 33.96
CA LYS A 770 7.68 -24.70 34.34
C LYS A 770 8.55 -25.24 33.21
N PHE A 771 7.99 -26.06 32.31
CA PHE A 771 8.69 -26.55 31.13
C PHE A 771 8.76 -25.51 30.01
N LEU A 772 7.75 -24.65 29.87
CA LEU A 772 7.72 -23.51 28.94
C LEU A 772 8.63 -22.35 29.41
N ILE A 773 8.91 -22.25 30.71
CA ILE A 773 9.78 -21.24 31.30
C ILE A 773 11.23 -21.73 31.30
N HIS A 774 11.91 -21.49 30.18
CA HIS A 774 13.35 -21.27 30.19
C HIS A 774 13.65 -20.03 29.35
N TYR A 775 13.66 -18.85 29.98
CA TYR A 775 14.64 -17.76 29.76
C TYR A 775 14.28 -16.51 30.58
N GLU A 776 15.30 -15.89 31.18
CA GLU A 776 15.31 -14.75 32.12
C GLU A 776 14.70 -13.42 31.62
N THR A 777 14.17 -13.36 30.40
CA THR A 777 13.81 -12.10 29.73
C THR A 777 12.49 -11.48 30.24
N ILE A 778 11.57 -12.29 30.78
CA ILE A 778 10.25 -11.82 31.23
C ILE A 778 10.32 -11.17 32.63
N GLU A 779 11.24 -11.63 33.49
CA GLU A 779 11.33 -11.16 34.88
C GLU A 779 11.80 -9.70 34.97
N THR A 780 12.75 -9.31 34.11
CA THR A 780 13.37 -7.98 34.10
C THR A 780 12.56 -6.94 33.34
N GLU A 781 11.96 -7.30 32.19
CA GLU A 781 11.29 -6.33 31.32
C GLU A 781 9.77 -6.20 31.59
N ILE A 782 9.13 -7.24 32.12
CA ILE A 782 7.66 -7.26 32.27
C ILE A 782 7.25 -7.26 33.74
N PHE A 783 7.79 -8.17 34.55
CA PHE A 783 7.35 -8.33 35.95
C PHE A 783 7.81 -7.17 36.85
N ASN A 784 9.07 -6.75 36.77
CA ASN A 784 9.59 -5.65 37.58
C ASN A 784 8.87 -4.30 37.33
N PRO A 785 8.62 -3.87 36.08
CA PRO A 785 7.87 -2.65 35.82
C PRO A 785 6.38 -2.74 36.21
N MET A 786 5.74 -3.91 36.05
CA MET A 786 4.35 -4.13 36.50
C MET A 786 4.24 -4.10 38.02
N GLN A 787 5.17 -4.72 38.75
CA GLN A 787 5.16 -4.74 40.20
C GLN A 787 5.38 -3.35 40.79
N ILE A 788 6.24 -2.52 40.17
CA ILE A 788 6.44 -1.11 40.54
C ILE A 788 5.16 -0.29 40.29
N ARG A 789 4.48 -0.50 39.15
CA ARG A 789 3.20 0.19 38.84
C ARG A 789 2.07 -0.24 39.78
N LEU A 790 1.98 -1.53 40.10
CA LEU A 790 0.97 -2.07 41.02
C LEU A 790 1.19 -1.57 42.46
N ASN A 791 2.44 -1.51 42.92
CA ASN A 791 2.77 -0.96 44.24
C ASN A 791 2.49 0.55 44.34
N ASN A 792 2.70 1.31 43.26
CA ASN A 792 2.32 2.73 43.20
C ASN A 792 0.80 2.93 43.17
N TYR A 793 0.06 2.00 42.56
CA TYR A 793 -1.40 2.02 42.54
C TYR A 793 -1.99 1.64 43.90
N LEU A 794 -1.43 0.63 44.57
CA LEU A 794 -1.81 0.21 45.92
C LEU A 794 -1.47 1.28 46.98
N LYS A 795 -0.35 2.01 46.84
CA LYS A 795 -0.04 3.19 47.68
C LYS A 795 -1.03 4.34 47.51
N LYS A 796 -1.56 4.56 46.30
CA LYS A 796 -2.61 5.55 46.02
C LYS A 796 -3.97 5.11 46.60
N LEU A 797 -4.26 3.81 46.57
CA LEU A 797 -5.47 3.24 47.16
C LEU A 797 -5.44 3.19 48.69
N SER A 798 -4.26 3.13 49.33
CA SER A 798 -4.13 3.20 50.79
C SER A 798 -4.16 4.63 51.36
N SER A 799 -4.12 5.66 50.51
CA SER A 799 -4.25 7.08 50.90
C SER A 799 -5.64 7.67 50.66
N ILE A 800 -6.56 6.87 50.09
CA ILE A 800 -8.01 7.11 49.98
C ILE A 800 -8.66 6.25 51.05
#